data_AF-A0A7J2U8A2-F1
#
_entry.id   AF-A0A7J2U8A2-F1
#
_cell.length_a   1.000
_cell.length_b   1.000
_cell.length_c   1.000
_cell.angle_alpha   90.00
_cell.angle_beta   90.00
_cell.angle_gamma   90.00
#
_symmetry.space_group_name_H-M   'P 1'
#
loop_
_entity.id
_entity.type
_entity.pdbx_description
1 polymer ?
#
loop_
_entity_poly.entity_id
_entity_poly.type
_entity_poly.pdbx_seq_one_letter_code
_entity_poly.pdbx_strand_id
1 'polypeptide(L)'
;MRKLNSPSDLEKLRNEIIARRDPRRPVISVCISTGCQALGAQEVLAALKREIKRHGLEGKVDIRCTGCLGLCECGPRIVIYPHEIFYYRVKPSDAPLVISKTLLRNEIVPHLMYKDPATGKTAKDLSEMPFYRYQTRLLLEANAKIDPTSIEDYIALGGYSALVKALFHMTPMQVIEEIEKSNLRGRGGGGFPTGRKWRSARLAHGEPKYVIVNCDEGDPGVFANRALMEGNPHSILEGLIIGAYAVGASEGFVYVREEYPLAVKHMQIAIEQAEKYGLLGENILGSGFSFKVEIHRGAGAFVSGESTALMSAIEGKVGEPRPKYVHTVEKGLWGKPTVLNNVETWAFIPLIINNGAEWFRSIGTEGSKGTKIFTLAGKVNNTGLIEVPMGITLRDIIFKIGGGIKGKKRFKAVQVGGPSGGVIPEKYLDTPVDFDELTKLGAMMGSGGIIVMDSDTCMVDVARYFINFLCGESCGKCVPCREGLKQASKILDEIVAGRGKPEHIKTLLELSETMRDASLCALGQTAANPLLTTLRYFEDEYLAHIFDKRCPALACKELLTFYIDPERCSGCHQCHRVCPEQAIEGEQNQIHVIIQSKCTKCGQCYDACPPEYGAVQKISGEAPPPVVPQEYRWLKQPWQTAEVTSTTRAGVIANADMAVKIIQKALRPVLVLGNNVTEFEWDGKKLVDYVVEFARGTGIPVIATSNVAAELLKRGYKPVAVMSLMELGSRLVDREWEGLDGKGAYDMVIFIGIPYGMAYEIMSALKSFAQNLITINLDNVYNPQAKWSLPNVSVKEWVNCIMGINSKLKEIGQNVNVQRHTC
;
A
#
# COMPACT_ATOMS: atom_id res chain seq x y z
N MET A 1 8.77 -48.79 16.43
CA MET A 1 9.86 -47.88 16.86
C MET A 1 10.16 -48.20 18.31
N ARG A 2 11.43 -48.30 18.67
CA ARG A 2 11.87 -48.61 20.04
C ARG A 2 11.75 -47.34 20.90
N LYS A 3 11.10 -47.44 22.06
CA LYS A 3 11.07 -46.36 23.06
C LYS A 3 12.50 -46.13 23.54
N LEU A 4 12.97 -44.88 23.52
CA LEU A 4 14.30 -44.51 23.99
C LEU A 4 14.27 -44.49 25.53
N ASN A 5 15.23 -45.16 26.16
CA ASN A 5 15.27 -45.29 27.63
C ASN A 5 16.58 -44.75 28.22
N SER A 6 17.42 -44.11 27.41
CA SER A 6 18.69 -43.54 27.84
C SER A 6 19.17 -42.45 26.85
N PRO A 7 20.07 -41.55 27.28
CA PRO A 7 20.78 -40.63 26.38
C PRO A 7 21.51 -41.35 25.24
N SER A 8 22.11 -42.51 25.52
CA SER A 8 22.84 -43.29 24.52
C SER A 8 21.91 -43.82 23.41
N ASP A 9 20.67 -44.20 23.75
CA ASP A 9 19.69 -44.61 22.75
C ASP A 9 19.36 -43.45 21.77
N LEU A 10 19.19 -42.22 22.29
CA LEU A 10 18.90 -41.05 21.47
C LEU A 10 20.08 -40.72 20.54
N GLU A 11 21.31 -40.77 21.05
CA GLU A 11 22.51 -40.51 20.26
C GLU A 11 22.71 -41.58 19.17
N LYS A 12 22.48 -42.84 19.50
CA LYS A 12 22.49 -43.94 18.53
C LYS A 12 21.45 -43.72 17.43
N LEU A 13 20.20 -43.41 17.80
CA LEU A 13 19.14 -43.09 16.85
C LEU A 13 19.52 -41.91 15.96
N ARG A 14 20.08 -40.84 16.52
CA ARG A 14 20.53 -39.67 15.76
C ARG A 14 21.57 -40.07 14.72
N ASN A 15 22.58 -40.85 15.11
CA ASN A 15 23.61 -41.34 14.20
C ASN A 15 23.02 -42.23 13.09
N GLU A 16 22.05 -43.09 13.43
CA GLU A 16 21.32 -43.91 12.44
C GLU A 16 20.48 -43.06 11.47
N ILE A 17 19.85 -41.98 11.95
CA ILE A 17 19.10 -41.04 11.08
C ILE A 17 20.07 -40.33 10.13
N ILE A 18 21.19 -39.81 10.65
CA ILE A 18 22.19 -39.08 9.84
C ILE A 18 22.81 -40.01 8.80
N ALA A 19 23.19 -41.23 9.18
CA ALA A 19 23.78 -42.21 8.26
C ALA A 19 22.83 -42.63 7.13
N ARG A 20 21.51 -42.57 7.35
CA ARG A 20 20.48 -42.86 6.33
C ARG A 20 20.26 -41.71 5.34
N ARG A 21 20.71 -40.49 5.64
CA ARG A 21 20.56 -39.32 4.76
C ARG A 21 21.75 -39.21 3.83
N ASP A 22 21.51 -39.22 2.52
CA ASP A 22 22.54 -38.91 1.54
C ASP A 22 22.66 -37.38 1.36
N PRO A 23 23.76 -36.74 1.78
CA PRO A 23 23.93 -35.29 1.67
C PRO A 23 24.03 -34.80 0.21
N ARG A 24 24.28 -35.69 -0.75
CA ARG A 24 24.36 -35.34 -2.18
C ARG A 24 23.02 -35.51 -2.90
N ARG A 25 22.06 -36.17 -2.28
CA ARG A 25 20.73 -36.38 -2.85
C ARG A 25 19.98 -35.04 -2.91
N PRO A 26 19.50 -34.61 -4.10
CA PRO A 26 18.77 -33.36 -4.20
C PRO A 26 17.49 -33.38 -3.37
N VAL A 27 17.22 -32.29 -2.66
CA VAL A 27 16.00 -32.10 -1.87
C VAL A 27 15.30 -30.81 -2.29
N ILE A 28 14.02 -30.90 -2.63
CA ILE A 28 13.16 -29.73 -2.86
C ILE A 28 12.37 -29.47 -1.58
N SER A 29 12.77 -28.46 -0.81
CA SER A 29 11.99 -27.97 0.31
C SER A 29 10.90 -27.02 -0.18
N VAL A 30 9.63 -27.32 0.12
CA VAL A 30 8.47 -26.51 -0.25
C VAL A 30 7.85 -25.93 1.01
N CYS A 31 7.71 -24.61 1.08
CA CYS A 31 7.09 -23.95 2.23
C CYS A 31 5.57 -24.19 2.21
N ILE A 32 5.07 -24.95 3.18
CA ILE A 32 3.65 -25.30 3.32
C ILE A 32 2.97 -24.62 4.51
N SER A 33 3.55 -23.56 5.06
CA SER A 33 2.90 -22.74 6.10
C SER A 33 1.62 -22.10 5.59
N THR A 34 0.73 -21.71 6.51
CA THR A 34 -0.60 -21.15 6.18
C THR A 34 -0.52 -20.02 5.14
N GLY A 35 0.47 -19.12 5.26
CA GLY A 35 0.67 -18.03 4.32
C GLY A 35 1.03 -18.46 2.89
N CYS A 36 1.83 -19.53 2.73
CA CYS A 36 2.15 -20.07 1.40
C CYS A 36 1.02 -20.95 0.85
N GLN A 37 0.28 -21.65 1.71
CA GLN A 37 -0.92 -22.39 1.30
C GLN A 37 -1.96 -21.44 0.68
N ALA A 38 -2.19 -20.29 1.30
CA ALA A 38 -3.08 -19.26 0.76
C ALA A 38 -2.64 -18.72 -0.62
N LEU A 39 -1.39 -18.92 -1.01
CA LEU A 39 -0.82 -18.52 -2.30
C LEU A 39 -0.67 -19.69 -3.29
N GLY A 40 -1.23 -20.86 -2.99
CA GLY A 40 -1.24 -22.02 -3.89
C GLY A 40 -0.08 -23.00 -3.73
N ALA A 41 0.54 -23.08 -2.54
CA ALA A 41 1.68 -23.98 -2.30
C ALA A 41 1.34 -25.47 -2.43
N GLN A 42 0.09 -25.88 -2.17
CA GLN A 42 -0.32 -27.28 -2.27
C GLN A 42 -0.37 -27.74 -3.74
N GLU A 43 -0.81 -26.86 -4.63
CA GLU A 43 -0.85 -27.08 -6.07
C GLU A 43 0.57 -27.15 -6.66
N VAL A 44 1.48 -26.31 -6.15
CA VAL A 44 2.91 -26.36 -6.50
C VAL A 44 3.52 -27.69 -6.05
N LEU A 45 3.26 -28.11 -4.80
CA LEU A 45 3.73 -29.39 -4.27
C LEU A 45 3.23 -30.57 -5.10
N ALA A 46 1.94 -30.58 -5.46
CA ALA A 46 1.35 -31.60 -6.31
C ALA A 46 1.94 -31.61 -7.73
N ALA A 47 2.21 -30.44 -8.31
CA ALA A 47 2.86 -30.33 -9.62
C ALA A 47 4.30 -30.86 -9.59
N LEU A 48 5.09 -30.51 -8.58
CA LEU A 48 6.46 -31.01 -8.41
C LEU A 48 6.48 -32.53 -8.26
N LYS A 49 5.60 -33.11 -7.43
CA LYS A 49 5.50 -34.58 -7.27
C LYS A 49 5.17 -35.29 -8.59
N ARG A 50 4.24 -34.75 -9.38
CA ARG A 50 3.90 -35.31 -10.71
C ARG A 50 5.09 -35.25 -11.67
N GLU A 51 5.83 -34.16 -11.66
CA GLU A 51 7.00 -33.99 -12.53
C GLU A 51 8.17 -34.90 -12.14
N ILE A 52 8.45 -35.07 -10.85
CA ILE A 52 9.44 -36.05 -10.36
C ILE A 52 9.10 -37.46 -10.87
N LYS A 53 7.84 -37.86 -10.76
CA LYS A 53 7.36 -39.15 -11.28
C LYS A 53 7.52 -39.26 -12.79
N ARG A 54 7.12 -38.22 -13.53
CA ARG A 54 7.21 -38.18 -15.00
C ARG A 54 8.64 -38.34 -15.51
N HIS A 55 9.63 -37.79 -14.81
CA HIS A 55 11.05 -37.88 -15.17
C HIS A 55 11.78 -39.10 -14.56
N GLY A 56 11.07 -40.02 -13.89
CA GLY A 56 11.66 -41.21 -13.29
C GLY A 56 12.67 -40.89 -12.17
N LEU A 57 12.43 -39.79 -11.43
CA LEU A 57 13.29 -39.31 -10.35
C LEU A 57 12.81 -39.75 -8.96
N GLU A 58 11.77 -40.59 -8.88
CA GLU A 58 11.31 -41.21 -7.63
C GLU A 58 12.46 -41.99 -6.99
N GLY A 59 12.71 -41.76 -5.70
CA GLY A 59 13.84 -42.37 -4.99
C GLY A 59 15.21 -41.74 -5.26
N LYS A 60 15.31 -40.76 -6.17
CA LYS A 60 16.54 -39.99 -6.47
C LYS A 60 16.48 -38.54 -6.01
N VAL A 61 15.28 -37.98 -5.86
CA VAL A 61 15.04 -36.62 -5.37
C VAL A 61 14.03 -36.70 -4.23
N ASP A 62 14.32 -36.01 -3.13
CA ASP A 62 13.37 -35.87 -2.02
C ASP A 62 12.58 -34.57 -2.12
N ILE A 63 11.35 -34.61 -1.65
CA ILE A 63 10.54 -33.41 -1.42
C ILE A 63 10.29 -33.31 0.07
N ARG A 64 10.62 -32.16 0.66
CA ARG A 64 10.38 -31.85 2.06
C ARG A 64 9.34 -30.75 2.19
N CYS A 65 8.30 -31.00 2.97
CA CYS A 65 7.33 -29.98 3.33
C CYS A 65 7.89 -29.17 4.51
N THR A 66 8.01 -27.85 4.41
CA THR A 66 8.74 -27.02 5.39
C THR A 66 7.87 -25.89 5.97
N GLY A 67 8.32 -25.32 7.08
CA GLY A 67 7.70 -24.18 7.74
C GLY A 67 7.92 -22.83 7.03
N CYS A 68 7.48 -21.74 7.67
CA CYS A 68 7.63 -20.40 7.12
C CYS A 68 9.11 -19.95 7.07
N LEU A 69 9.51 -19.35 5.95
CA LEU A 69 10.85 -18.81 5.69
C LEU A 69 10.95 -17.28 5.77
N GLY A 70 9.92 -16.59 6.28
CA GLY A 70 9.95 -15.14 6.48
C GLY A 70 9.30 -14.30 5.38
N LEU A 71 9.84 -14.27 4.16
CA LEU A 71 9.46 -13.30 3.10
C LEU A 71 8.10 -13.60 2.42
N CYS A 72 6.98 -13.37 3.13
CA CYS A 72 5.64 -13.83 2.75
C CYS A 72 5.12 -13.23 1.43
N GLU A 73 5.51 -12.00 1.09
CA GLU A 73 5.13 -11.30 -0.16
C GLU A 73 5.59 -12.01 -1.45
N CYS A 74 6.49 -12.97 -1.30
CA CYS A 74 7.11 -13.71 -2.39
C CYS A 74 6.77 -15.22 -2.34
N GLY A 75 5.71 -15.62 -1.65
CA GLY A 75 5.20 -17.00 -1.67
C GLY A 75 4.44 -17.37 -2.95
N PRO A 76 4.24 -18.67 -3.24
CA PRO A 76 4.88 -19.85 -2.63
C PRO A 76 6.39 -19.89 -2.89
N ARG A 77 7.15 -20.44 -1.95
CA ARG A 77 8.62 -20.50 -2.01
C ARG A 77 9.11 -21.95 -1.98
N ILE A 78 10.16 -22.23 -2.73
CA ILE A 78 10.89 -23.50 -2.66
C ILE A 78 12.40 -23.27 -2.54
N VAL A 79 13.09 -24.20 -1.91
CA VAL A 79 14.55 -24.24 -1.79
C VAL A 79 15.05 -25.57 -2.33
N ILE A 80 16.08 -25.54 -3.16
CA ILE A 80 16.65 -26.75 -3.78
C ILE A 80 18.06 -26.96 -3.23
N TYR A 81 18.24 -28.04 -2.48
CA TYR A 81 19.51 -28.50 -1.92
C TYR A 81 20.21 -29.49 -2.87
N PRO A 82 21.56 -29.62 -2.82
CA PRO A 82 22.48 -28.98 -1.87
C PRO A 82 22.94 -27.56 -2.24
N HIS A 83 22.61 -27.08 -3.44
CA HIS A 83 23.06 -25.76 -3.94
C HIS A 83 22.35 -24.55 -3.30
N GLU A 84 21.36 -24.79 -2.42
CA GLU A 84 20.56 -23.77 -1.74
C GLU A 84 19.96 -22.74 -2.71
N ILE A 85 19.38 -23.20 -3.82
CA ILE A 85 18.73 -22.32 -4.80
C ILE A 85 17.33 -21.95 -4.31
N PHE A 86 17.06 -20.65 -4.16
CA PHE A 86 15.78 -20.12 -3.70
C PHE A 86 14.91 -19.63 -4.85
N TYR A 87 13.70 -20.16 -4.93
CA TYR A 87 12.69 -19.72 -5.87
C TYR A 87 11.46 -19.14 -5.17
N TYR A 88 10.93 -18.09 -5.77
CA TYR A 88 9.88 -17.23 -5.23
C TYR A 88 8.70 -17.15 -6.20
N ARG A 89 7.50 -16.93 -5.66
CA ARG A 89 6.24 -16.80 -6.42
C ARG A 89 6.03 -17.97 -7.39
N VAL A 90 6.45 -19.16 -6.97
CA VAL A 90 6.42 -20.37 -7.81
C VAL A 90 4.97 -20.74 -8.09
N LYS A 91 4.64 -20.96 -9.36
CA LYS A 91 3.33 -21.44 -9.78
C LYS A 91 3.39 -22.92 -10.14
N PRO A 92 2.25 -23.64 -10.15
CA PRO A 92 2.21 -25.02 -10.60
C PRO A 92 2.76 -25.21 -12.02
N SER A 93 2.60 -24.20 -12.90
CA SER A 93 3.13 -24.19 -14.26
C SER A 93 4.66 -24.11 -14.34
N ASP A 94 5.34 -23.70 -13.27
CA ASP A 94 6.80 -23.61 -13.24
C ASP A 94 7.48 -24.94 -12.88
N ALA A 95 6.75 -25.91 -12.33
CA ALA A 95 7.30 -27.19 -11.89
C ALA A 95 8.08 -27.93 -13.00
N PRO A 96 7.61 -28.03 -14.26
CA PRO A 96 8.38 -28.67 -15.34
C PRO A 96 9.72 -27.98 -15.59
N LEU A 97 9.79 -26.66 -15.51
CA LEU A 97 11.03 -25.88 -15.67
C LEU A 97 11.98 -26.12 -14.50
N VAL A 98 11.47 -26.13 -13.26
CA VAL A 98 12.28 -26.41 -12.06
C VAL A 98 12.93 -27.79 -12.16
N ILE A 99 12.19 -28.83 -12.55
CA ILE A 99 12.77 -30.17 -12.71
C ILE A 99 13.78 -30.20 -13.87
N SER A 100 13.37 -29.76 -15.07
CA SER A 100 14.17 -29.94 -16.29
C SER A 100 15.44 -29.07 -16.34
N LYS A 101 15.40 -27.84 -15.80
CA LYS A 101 16.55 -26.94 -15.77
C LYS A 101 17.35 -27.09 -14.48
N THR A 102 16.70 -26.96 -13.34
CA THR A 102 17.43 -26.84 -12.07
C THR A 102 17.88 -28.18 -11.55
N LEU A 103 16.99 -29.17 -11.43
CA LEU A 103 17.41 -30.48 -10.90
C LEU A 103 18.27 -31.27 -11.88
N LEU A 104 17.93 -31.27 -13.17
CA LEU A 104 18.64 -32.09 -14.16
C LEU A 104 19.90 -31.43 -14.72
N ARG A 105 19.97 -30.10 -14.79
CA ARG A 105 21.07 -29.37 -15.46
C ARG A 105 21.78 -28.34 -14.57
N ASN A 106 21.36 -28.18 -13.32
CA ASN A 106 21.88 -27.17 -12.40
C ASN A 106 21.76 -25.72 -12.94
N GLU A 107 20.74 -25.47 -13.77
CA GLU A 107 20.45 -24.14 -14.33
C GLU A 107 19.39 -23.40 -13.51
N ILE A 108 19.61 -22.10 -13.28
CA ILE A 108 18.63 -21.23 -12.61
C ILE A 108 17.45 -20.90 -13.54
N VAL A 109 16.28 -20.67 -12.95
CA VAL A 109 15.07 -20.18 -13.63
C VAL A 109 14.92 -18.68 -13.36
N PRO A 110 15.31 -17.77 -14.30
CA PRO A 110 15.51 -16.35 -13.99
C PRO A 110 14.29 -15.60 -13.46
N HIS A 111 13.07 -15.95 -13.91
CA HIS A 111 11.85 -15.27 -13.45
C HIS A 111 11.41 -15.67 -12.04
N LEU A 112 11.96 -16.76 -11.49
CA LEU A 112 11.69 -17.23 -10.13
C LEU A 112 12.71 -16.71 -9.10
N MET A 113 13.78 -16.05 -9.56
CA MET A 113 14.80 -15.48 -8.68
C MET A 113 14.30 -14.20 -8.01
N TYR A 114 14.79 -13.92 -6.81
CA TYR A 114 14.50 -12.67 -6.12
C TYR A 114 15.09 -11.48 -6.89
N LYS A 115 14.31 -10.41 -7.03
CA LYS A 115 14.76 -9.11 -7.52
C LYS A 115 14.64 -8.09 -6.41
N ASP A 116 15.74 -7.43 -6.09
CA ASP A 116 15.77 -6.37 -5.10
C ASP A 116 14.89 -5.20 -5.58
N PRO A 117 13.84 -4.81 -4.80
CA PRO A 117 12.98 -3.69 -5.18
C PRO A 117 13.70 -2.34 -5.22
N ALA A 118 14.80 -2.18 -4.50
CA ALA A 118 15.57 -0.95 -4.46
C ALA A 118 16.53 -0.81 -5.66
N THR A 119 17.22 -1.89 -6.03
CA THR A 119 18.27 -1.85 -7.06
C THR A 119 17.89 -2.51 -8.39
N GLY A 120 16.81 -3.31 -8.42
CA GLY A 120 16.41 -4.12 -9.58
C GLY A 120 17.31 -5.32 -9.86
N LYS A 121 18.38 -5.52 -9.07
CA LYS A 121 19.33 -6.61 -9.25
C LYS A 121 18.74 -7.94 -8.79
N THR A 122 19.06 -9.00 -9.53
CA THR A 122 18.73 -10.37 -9.13
C THR A 122 19.74 -10.87 -8.10
N ALA A 123 19.26 -11.33 -6.96
CA ALA A 123 20.10 -11.95 -5.94
C ALA A 123 20.38 -13.41 -6.32
N LYS A 124 21.64 -13.85 -6.19
CA LYS A 124 22.08 -15.22 -6.49
C LYS A 124 21.87 -16.17 -5.31
N ASP A 125 22.02 -15.66 -4.09
CA ASP A 125 21.86 -16.41 -2.84
C ASP A 125 21.25 -15.53 -1.75
N LEU A 126 20.97 -16.13 -0.57
CA LEU A 126 20.37 -15.41 0.56
C LEU A 126 21.23 -14.27 1.11
N SER A 127 22.56 -14.36 1.01
CA SER A 127 23.48 -13.34 1.51
C SER A 127 23.46 -12.08 0.66
N GLU A 128 23.09 -12.20 -0.62
CA GLU A 128 22.86 -11.06 -1.52
C GLU A 128 21.48 -10.42 -1.32
N MET A 129 20.54 -11.09 -0.65
CA MET A 129 19.19 -10.57 -0.41
C MET A 129 19.15 -9.66 0.82
N PRO A 130 18.85 -8.35 0.68
CA PRO A 130 18.76 -7.44 1.82
C PRO A 130 17.80 -7.92 2.91
N PHE A 131 16.70 -8.57 2.50
CA PHE A 131 15.73 -9.13 3.45
C PHE A 131 16.37 -10.15 4.41
N TYR A 132 17.27 -11.02 3.95
CA TYR A 132 17.85 -12.09 4.77
C TYR A 132 19.22 -11.72 5.36
N ARG A 133 20.04 -10.97 4.61
CA ARG A 133 21.42 -10.63 4.97
C ARG A 133 21.56 -9.93 6.33
N TYR A 134 20.61 -9.08 6.69
CA TYR A 134 20.66 -8.29 7.93
C TYR A 134 19.90 -8.92 9.10
N GLN A 135 19.48 -10.18 8.97
CA GLN A 135 18.80 -10.93 10.03
C GLN A 135 19.77 -11.83 10.81
N THR A 136 19.43 -12.13 12.06
CA THR A 136 20.08 -13.15 12.88
C THR A 136 19.03 -14.19 13.23
N ARG A 137 18.96 -15.28 12.46
CA ARG A 137 17.83 -16.23 12.45
C ARG A 137 18.06 -17.43 13.36
N LEU A 138 18.03 -17.24 14.67
CA LEU A 138 18.26 -18.33 15.63
C LEU A 138 17.11 -19.35 15.64
N LEU A 139 15.86 -18.90 15.53
CA LEU A 139 14.68 -19.77 15.58
C LEU A 139 14.14 -20.10 14.18
N LEU A 140 14.11 -19.12 13.27
CA LEU A 140 13.48 -19.28 11.96
C LEU A 140 14.33 -20.00 10.91
N GLU A 141 15.63 -20.18 11.13
CA GLU A 141 16.50 -20.83 10.14
C GLU A 141 16.19 -22.32 10.00
N ALA A 142 15.97 -23.02 11.12
CA ALA A 142 15.70 -24.45 11.14
C ALA A 142 14.44 -24.85 10.35
N ASN A 143 13.43 -23.97 10.27
CA ASN A 143 12.19 -24.20 9.53
C ASN A 143 12.42 -24.60 8.06
N ALA A 144 13.51 -24.13 7.43
CA ALA A 144 13.83 -24.46 6.03
C ALA A 144 14.41 -25.87 5.85
N LYS A 145 14.92 -26.43 6.95
CA LYS A 145 15.72 -27.66 6.99
C LYS A 145 14.91 -28.86 7.50
N ILE A 146 13.75 -28.64 8.12
CA ILE A 146 12.93 -29.70 8.71
C ILE A 146 11.53 -29.78 8.12
N ASP A 147 11.00 -31.00 8.09
CA ASP A 147 9.56 -31.23 8.04
C ASP A 147 8.96 -31.11 9.45
N PRO A 148 8.01 -30.19 9.69
CA PRO A 148 7.42 -29.98 11.01
C PRO A 148 6.66 -31.21 11.55
N THR A 149 6.37 -32.19 10.69
CA THR A 149 5.70 -33.45 11.05
C THR A 149 6.68 -34.63 11.21
N SER A 150 7.99 -34.38 11.17
CA SER A 150 9.04 -35.39 11.32
C SER A 150 9.97 -35.08 12.49
N ILE A 151 9.77 -35.77 13.63
CA ILE A 151 10.71 -35.71 14.76
C ILE A 151 12.15 -36.09 14.37
N GLU A 152 12.33 -36.96 13.37
CA GLU A 152 13.66 -37.38 12.92
C GLU A 152 14.44 -36.22 12.28
N ASP A 153 13.75 -35.29 11.60
CA ASP A 153 14.39 -34.06 11.07
C ASP A 153 14.90 -33.17 12.19
N TYR A 154 14.13 -33.02 13.27
CA TYR A 154 14.57 -32.25 14.43
C TYR A 154 15.74 -32.92 15.15
N ILE A 155 15.68 -34.25 15.38
CA ILE A 155 16.77 -35.02 16.00
C ILE A 155 18.06 -34.97 15.16
N ALA A 156 17.95 -35.03 13.83
CA ALA A 156 19.12 -34.95 12.94
C ALA A 156 19.88 -33.62 13.11
N LEU A 157 19.16 -32.52 13.34
CA LEU A 157 19.74 -31.21 13.63
C LEU A 157 20.27 -31.05 15.06
N GLY A 158 20.18 -32.10 15.89
CA GLY A 158 20.59 -32.06 17.30
C GLY A 158 19.47 -31.72 18.28
N GLY A 159 18.21 -31.72 17.83
CA GLY A 159 17.06 -31.61 18.71
C GLY A 159 17.06 -32.66 19.82
N TYR A 160 16.54 -32.29 20.99
CA TYR A 160 16.55 -33.09 22.23
C TYR A 160 17.92 -33.26 22.90
N SER A 161 19.01 -32.71 22.37
CA SER A 161 20.30 -32.70 23.07
C SER A 161 20.27 -31.80 24.31
N ALA A 162 19.51 -30.70 24.27
CA ALA A 162 19.38 -29.81 25.42
C ALA A 162 18.57 -30.48 26.54
N LEU A 163 17.55 -31.28 26.16
CA LEU A 163 16.81 -32.10 27.10
C LEU A 163 17.73 -33.10 27.83
N VAL A 164 18.60 -33.81 27.09
CA VAL A 164 19.60 -34.71 27.69
C VAL A 164 20.51 -33.95 28.66
N LYS A 165 21.05 -32.81 28.23
CA LYS A 165 21.93 -31.98 29.08
C LYS A 165 21.21 -31.53 30.35
N ALA A 166 19.96 -31.07 30.24
CA ALA A 166 19.16 -30.63 31.37
C ALA A 166 18.87 -31.76 32.37
N LEU A 167 18.49 -32.95 31.89
CA LEU A 167 18.08 -34.07 32.76
C LEU A 167 19.25 -34.80 33.43
N PHE A 168 20.39 -34.92 32.73
CA PHE A 168 21.50 -35.79 33.17
C PHE A 168 22.76 -35.04 33.60
N HIS A 169 22.90 -33.76 33.27
CA HIS A 169 24.10 -32.97 33.56
C HIS A 169 23.81 -31.68 34.32
N MET A 170 22.54 -31.39 34.61
CA MET A 170 22.12 -30.22 35.36
C MET A 170 21.09 -30.62 36.41
N THR A 171 21.10 -29.95 37.55
CA THR A 171 19.98 -29.97 38.49
C THR A 171 18.91 -28.98 38.05
N PRO A 172 17.65 -29.11 38.53
CA PRO A 172 16.60 -28.14 38.20
C PRO A 172 16.99 -26.69 38.51
N MET A 173 17.69 -26.46 39.62
CA MET A 173 18.18 -25.12 40.00
C MET A 173 19.27 -24.59 39.06
N GLN A 174 20.19 -25.44 38.60
CA GLN A 174 21.20 -25.04 37.61
C GLN A 174 20.56 -24.66 36.27
N VAL A 175 19.49 -25.35 35.85
CA VAL A 175 18.72 -24.95 34.66
C VAL A 175 18.13 -23.54 34.85
N ILE A 176 17.48 -23.28 36.00
CA ILE A 176 16.93 -21.95 36.31
C ILE A 176 18.03 -20.88 36.31
N GLU A 177 19.16 -21.15 36.95
CA GLU A 177 20.30 -20.22 37.03
C GLU A 177 20.89 -19.91 35.65
N GLU A 178 20.97 -20.90 34.76
CA GLU A 178 21.44 -20.70 33.39
C GLU A 178 20.48 -19.78 32.60
N ILE A 179 19.17 -19.99 32.73
CA ILE A 179 18.17 -19.12 32.11
C ILE A 179 18.17 -17.72 32.73
N GLU A 180 18.36 -17.59 34.05
CA GLU A 180 18.54 -16.28 34.70
C GLU A 180 19.77 -15.55 34.20
N LYS A 181 20.92 -16.23 34.14
CA LYS A 181 22.18 -15.68 33.61
C LYS A 181 22.02 -15.22 32.18
N SER A 182 21.29 -15.96 31.33
CA SER A 182 21.05 -15.56 29.94
C SER A 182 20.32 -14.21 29.79
N ASN A 183 19.64 -13.76 30.85
CA ASN A 183 18.76 -12.60 30.84
C ASN A 183 17.66 -12.67 29.76
N LEU A 184 17.14 -13.88 29.48
CA LEU A 184 16.01 -14.07 28.60
C LEU A 184 14.76 -13.39 29.17
N ARG A 185 14.32 -12.32 28.52
CA ARG A 185 13.05 -11.65 28.78
C ARG A 185 11.93 -12.27 27.95
N GLY A 186 10.77 -12.50 28.59
CA GLY A 186 9.62 -13.14 27.95
C GLY A 186 9.17 -12.42 26.67
N ARG A 187 9.01 -13.18 25.59
CA ARG A 187 8.78 -12.68 24.22
C ARG A 187 7.33 -12.36 23.86
N GLY A 188 6.39 -12.55 24.79
CA GLY A 188 4.98 -12.22 24.60
C GLY A 188 4.61 -10.75 24.83
N GLY A 189 5.58 -9.85 25.03
CA GLY A 189 5.35 -8.40 25.09
C GLY A 189 5.88 -7.71 26.33
N GLY A 190 5.49 -8.16 27.54
CA GLY A 190 5.87 -7.47 28.79
C GLY A 190 7.33 -7.61 29.22
N GLY A 191 8.12 -8.48 28.57
CA GLY A 191 9.56 -8.55 28.81
C GLY A 191 9.98 -8.98 30.21
N PHE A 192 9.14 -9.69 30.98
CA PHE A 192 9.51 -10.14 32.33
C PHE A 192 10.66 -11.17 32.28
N PRO A 193 11.68 -11.10 33.17
CA PRO A 193 12.80 -12.04 33.19
C PRO A 193 12.35 -13.48 33.44
N THR A 194 12.61 -14.36 32.47
CA THR A 194 12.10 -15.73 32.44
C THR A 194 12.65 -16.59 33.57
N GLY A 195 13.97 -16.52 33.81
CA GLY A 195 14.59 -17.30 34.87
C GLY A 195 14.07 -16.93 36.27
N ARG A 196 13.88 -15.62 36.55
CA ARG A 196 13.27 -15.16 37.82
C ARG A 196 11.85 -15.71 38.00
N LYS A 197 11.06 -15.72 36.92
CA LYS A 197 9.71 -16.32 36.92
C LYS A 197 9.76 -17.79 37.31
N TRP A 198 10.70 -18.55 36.73
CA TRP A 198 10.85 -19.98 37.01
C TRP A 198 11.36 -20.24 38.43
N ARG A 199 12.31 -19.44 38.92
CA ARG A 199 12.77 -19.48 40.32
C ARG A 199 11.62 -19.29 41.29
N SER A 200 10.80 -18.26 41.10
CA SER A 200 9.63 -18.02 41.95
C SER A 200 8.66 -19.19 41.94
N ALA A 201 8.34 -19.76 40.78
CA ALA A 201 7.44 -20.91 40.70
C ALA A 201 8.03 -22.20 41.33
N ARG A 202 9.33 -22.43 41.16
CA ARG A 202 10.03 -23.59 41.76
C ARG A 202 10.01 -23.53 43.28
N LEU A 203 10.18 -22.33 43.85
CA LEU A 203 10.18 -22.08 45.29
C LEU A 203 8.77 -21.92 45.88
N ALA A 204 7.76 -21.64 45.06
CA ALA A 204 6.39 -21.49 45.51
C ALA A 204 5.85 -22.80 46.15
N HIS A 205 5.08 -22.64 47.22
CA HIS A 205 4.37 -23.73 47.87
C HIS A 205 3.14 -24.14 47.06
N GLY A 206 2.93 -25.45 46.95
CA GLY A 206 1.75 -26.03 46.31
C GLY A 206 2.13 -27.02 45.22
N GLU A 207 1.47 -28.18 45.26
CA GLU A 207 1.55 -29.23 44.25
C GLU A 207 0.13 -29.59 43.77
N PRO A 208 -0.04 -30.07 42.52
CA PRO A 208 0.98 -30.12 41.46
C PRO A 208 1.35 -28.71 40.96
N LYS A 209 2.47 -28.60 40.22
CA LYS A 209 2.86 -27.38 39.48
C LYS A 209 2.59 -27.54 37.98
N TYR A 210 2.34 -26.43 37.30
CA TYR A 210 2.01 -26.42 35.87
C TYR A 210 2.91 -25.50 35.06
N VAL A 211 3.13 -25.88 33.80
CA VAL A 211 3.77 -25.02 32.78
C VAL A 211 2.86 -24.84 31.57
N ILE A 212 2.82 -23.64 30.99
CA ILE A 212 1.91 -23.30 29.90
C ILE A 212 2.66 -22.62 28.76
N VAL A 213 2.42 -23.10 27.54
CA VAL A 213 2.73 -22.40 26.29
C VAL A 213 1.54 -21.53 25.91
N ASN A 214 1.74 -20.21 25.90
CA ASN A 214 0.76 -19.26 25.37
C ASN A 214 1.01 -19.02 23.87
N CYS A 215 0.12 -19.57 23.03
CA CYS A 215 0.03 -19.33 21.60
C CYS A 215 -1.31 -18.66 21.21
N ASP A 216 -1.81 -17.76 22.05
CA ASP A 216 -2.92 -16.86 21.70
C ASP A 216 -2.37 -15.57 21.07
N GLU A 217 -1.85 -15.70 19.85
CA GLU A 217 -1.30 -14.57 19.07
C GLU A 217 -2.43 -13.80 18.39
N GLY A 218 -3.21 -13.06 19.20
CA GLY A 218 -4.40 -12.34 18.76
C GLY A 218 -4.15 -11.09 17.91
N ASP A 219 -2.94 -10.54 17.94
CA ASP A 219 -2.63 -9.25 17.31
C ASP A 219 -2.83 -9.29 15.77
N PRO A 220 -3.64 -8.39 15.19
CA PRO A 220 -3.86 -8.30 13.76
C PRO A 220 -2.54 -8.18 12.98
N GLY A 221 -2.38 -9.06 11.99
CA GLY A 221 -1.21 -9.06 11.13
C GLY A 221 0.06 -9.62 11.77
N VAL A 222 0.02 -10.15 13.00
CA VAL A 222 1.16 -10.81 13.66
C VAL A 222 1.00 -12.33 13.59
N PHE A 223 2.08 -13.04 13.26
CA PHE A 223 2.03 -14.49 13.07
C PHE A 223 3.38 -15.19 13.34
N ALA A 224 4.20 -14.64 14.23
CA ALA A 224 5.52 -15.19 14.58
C ALA A 224 5.38 -16.51 15.34
N ASN A 225 4.52 -16.55 16.37
CA ASN A 225 4.25 -17.75 17.14
C ASN A 225 3.63 -18.83 16.24
N ARG A 226 2.68 -18.46 15.38
CA ARG A 226 2.13 -19.36 14.37
C ARG A 226 3.21 -20.01 13.53
N ALA A 227 4.14 -19.21 12.99
CA ALA A 227 5.19 -19.71 12.12
C ALA A 227 6.15 -20.68 12.80
N LEU A 228 6.42 -20.50 14.10
CA LEU A 228 7.20 -21.44 14.89
C LEU A 228 6.42 -22.72 15.21
N MET A 229 5.16 -22.61 15.63
CA MET A 229 4.32 -23.77 15.92
C MET A 229 4.05 -24.62 14.66
N GLU A 230 3.85 -23.98 13.51
CA GLU A 230 3.67 -24.67 12.22
C GLU A 230 5.00 -25.20 11.66
N GLY A 231 6.14 -24.58 11.98
CA GLY A 231 7.42 -24.85 11.33
C GLY A 231 8.37 -25.75 12.13
N ASN A 232 8.37 -25.64 13.46
CA ASN A 232 9.25 -26.38 14.36
C ASN A 232 8.62 -26.61 15.75
N PRO A 233 7.50 -27.36 15.83
CA PRO A 233 6.81 -27.61 17.11
C PRO A 233 7.68 -28.32 18.15
N HIS A 234 8.63 -29.17 17.71
CA HIS A 234 9.52 -29.89 18.63
C HIS A 234 10.47 -28.97 19.41
N SER A 235 10.91 -27.84 18.84
CA SER A 235 11.73 -26.87 19.59
C SER A 235 11.01 -26.26 20.79
N ILE A 236 9.70 -26.03 20.63
CA ILE A 236 8.84 -25.48 21.69
C ILE A 236 8.55 -26.57 22.72
N LEU A 237 8.27 -27.79 22.27
CA LEU A 237 8.01 -28.93 23.14
C LEU A 237 9.25 -29.29 23.98
N GLU A 238 10.45 -29.31 23.38
CA GLU A 238 11.70 -29.54 24.11
C GLU A 238 11.92 -28.48 25.18
N GLY A 239 11.74 -27.20 24.85
CA GLY A 239 11.83 -26.11 25.82
C GLY A 239 10.82 -26.23 26.96
N LEU A 240 9.58 -26.65 26.65
CA LEU A 240 8.53 -26.88 27.64
C LEU A 240 8.91 -28.01 28.62
N ILE A 241 9.44 -29.13 28.11
CA ILE A 241 9.88 -30.26 28.94
C ILE A 241 11.02 -29.83 29.87
N ILE A 242 12.01 -29.10 29.36
CA ILE A 242 13.13 -28.57 30.16
C ILE A 242 12.62 -27.63 31.26
N GLY A 243 11.68 -26.73 30.93
CA GLY A 243 11.09 -25.85 31.94
C GLY A 243 10.24 -26.58 32.97
N ALA A 244 9.52 -27.63 32.56
CA ALA A 244 8.78 -28.48 33.48
C ALA A 244 9.71 -29.16 34.49
N TYR A 245 10.82 -29.73 34.01
CA TYR A 245 11.87 -30.29 34.87
C TYR A 245 12.44 -29.23 35.83
N ALA A 246 12.77 -28.05 35.32
CA ALA A 246 13.33 -26.96 36.12
C ALA A 246 12.38 -26.48 37.24
N VAL A 247 11.09 -26.33 36.92
CA VAL A 247 10.05 -25.84 37.84
C VAL A 247 9.53 -26.94 38.77
N GLY A 248 9.66 -28.20 38.38
CA GLY A 248 9.07 -29.35 39.07
C GLY A 248 7.61 -29.59 38.69
N ALA A 249 7.23 -29.29 37.46
CA ALA A 249 5.87 -29.54 36.94
C ALA A 249 5.77 -30.95 36.33
N SER A 250 4.67 -31.66 36.63
CA SER A 250 4.34 -32.96 36.04
C SER A 250 3.39 -32.86 34.85
N GLU A 251 2.73 -31.71 34.70
CA GLU A 251 1.72 -31.47 33.66
C GLU A 251 1.92 -30.09 33.02
N GLY A 252 1.70 -30.02 31.71
CA GLY A 252 1.77 -28.78 30.96
C GLY A 252 0.69 -28.66 29.90
N PHE A 253 0.42 -27.42 29.51
CA PHE A 253 -0.64 -27.10 28.57
C PHE A 253 -0.11 -26.26 27.43
N VAL A 254 -0.55 -26.56 26.21
CA VAL A 254 -0.34 -25.71 25.04
C VAL A 254 -1.66 -25.07 24.67
N TYR A 255 -1.81 -23.79 24.96
CA TYR A 255 -2.99 -23.02 24.59
C TYR A 255 -2.79 -22.43 23.19
N VAL A 256 -3.62 -22.83 22.23
CA VAL A 256 -3.56 -22.37 20.84
C VAL A 256 -4.89 -21.75 20.47
N ARG A 257 -4.87 -20.55 19.90
CA ARG A 257 -6.08 -19.89 19.41
C ARG A 257 -6.80 -20.72 18.34
N GLU A 258 -8.12 -20.54 18.25
CA GLU A 258 -8.99 -21.32 17.36
C GLU A 258 -8.60 -21.18 15.88
N GLU A 259 -8.10 -20.00 15.50
CA GLU A 259 -7.81 -19.61 14.13
C GLU A 259 -6.55 -20.26 13.58
N TYR A 260 -5.79 -21.03 14.38
CA TYR A 260 -4.54 -21.70 13.98
C TYR A 260 -4.66 -23.25 13.96
N PRO A 261 -5.55 -23.83 13.14
CA PRO A 261 -5.77 -25.28 13.10
C PRO A 261 -4.52 -26.07 12.66
N LEU A 262 -3.67 -25.50 11.80
CA LEU A 262 -2.44 -26.14 11.36
C LEU A 262 -1.40 -26.24 12.48
N ALA A 263 -1.29 -25.20 13.32
CA ALA A 263 -0.42 -25.21 14.50
C ALA A 263 -0.87 -26.28 15.51
N VAL A 264 -2.18 -26.40 15.77
CA VAL A 264 -2.75 -27.47 16.60
C VAL A 264 -2.37 -28.85 16.05
N LYS A 265 -2.58 -29.07 14.75
CA LYS A 265 -2.26 -30.34 14.09
C LYS A 265 -0.78 -30.71 14.21
N HIS A 266 0.13 -29.78 13.92
CA HIS A 266 1.56 -30.05 13.98
C HIS A 266 2.04 -30.28 15.41
N MET A 267 1.53 -29.50 16.38
CA MET A 267 1.84 -29.71 17.78
C MET A 267 1.34 -31.07 18.30
N GLN A 268 0.14 -31.49 17.90
CA GLN A 268 -0.42 -32.80 18.26
C GLN A 268 0.49 -33.93 17.75
N ILE A 269 0.90 -33.86 16.48
CA ILE A 269 1.85 -34.82 15.89
C ILE A 269 3.18 -34.83 16.67
N ALA A 270 3.70 -33.66 17.04
CA ALA A 270 4.95 -33.56 17.78
C ALA A 270 4.87 -34.19 19.18
N ILE A 271 3.74 -34.00 19.89
CA ILE A 271 3.47 -34.62 21.19
C ILE A 271 3.43 -36.15 21.04
N GLU A 272 2.62 -36.67 20.11
CA GLU A 272 2.48 -38.11 19.86
C GLU A 272 3.82 -38.77 19.48
N GLN A 273 4.62 -38.09 18.65
CA GLN A 273 5.95 -38.56 18.29
C GLN A 273 6.90 -38.55 19.49
N ALA A 274 6.92 -37.49 20.29
CA ALA A 274 7.77 -37.42 21.47
C ALA A 274 7.41 -38.52 22.50
N GLU A 275 6.13 -38.78 22.73
CA GLU A 275 5.66 -39.87 23.60
C GLU A 275 6.10 -41.24 23.07
N LYS A 276 5.90 -41.50 21.76
CA LYS A 276 6.29 -42.76 21.11
C LYS A 276 7.79 -43.03 21.19
N TYR A 277 8.61 -41.99 21.08
CA TYR A 277 10.06 -42.11 21.21
C TYR A 277 10.54 -42.12 22.68
N GLY A 278 9.68 -41.87 23.67
CA GLY A 278 10.09 -41.81 25.09
C GLY A 278 10.79 -40.50 25.48
N LEU A 279 10.57 -39.44 24.69
CA LEU A 279 11.03 -38.07 24.93
C LEU A 279 9.98 -37.21 25.66
N LEU A 280 8.77 -37.74 25.83
CA LEU A 280 7.68 -37.19 26.62
C LEU A 280 6.92 -38.36 27.30
N GLY A 281 6.16 -38.07 28.36
CA GLY A 281 5.39 -39.07 29.11
C GLY A 281 6.15 -39.57 30.34
N GLU A 282 6.02 -40.86 30.64
CA GLU A 282 6.62 -41.47 31.83
C GLU A 282 8.10 -41.78 31.67
N ASN A 283 8.88 -41.45 32.71
CA ASN A 283 10.30 -41.77 32.86
C ASN A 283 11.12 -41.42 31.61
N ILE A 284 11.08 -40.14 31.22
CA ILE A 284 11.66 -39.60 30.00
C ILE A 284 13.15 -39.99 29.93
N LEU A 285 13.56 -40.71 28.87
CA LEU A 285 14.93 -41.21 28.70
C LEU A 285 15.50 -41.99 29.91
N GLY A 286 14.66 -42.59 30.76
CA GLY A 286 15.13 -43.29 31.97
C GLY A 286 15.61 -42.37 33.11
N SER A 287 15.31 -41.08 33.06
CA SER A 287 15.78 -40.05 34.01
C SER A 287 15.07 -40.05 35.38
N GLY A 288 13.95 -40.76 35.51
CA GLY A 288 13.05 -40.67 36.66
C GLY A 288 12.06 -39.50 36.60
N PHE A 289 12.20 -38.58 35.64
CA PHE A 289 11.27 -37.47 35.44
C PHE A 289 10.15 -37.87 34.47
N SER A 290 8.91 -37.48 34.80
CA SER A 290 7.71 -37.73 33.99
C SER A 290 6.97 -36.43 33.75
N PHE A 291 6.49 -36.24 32.52
CA PHE A 291 5.79 -35.02 32.13
C PHE A 291 4.75 -35.29 31.05
N LYS A 292 3.52 -34.81 31.26
CA LYS A 292 2.39 -34.90 30.32
C LYS A 292 2.07 -33.53 29.74
N VAL A 293 1.69 -33.49 28.46
CA VAL A 293 1.28 -32.26 27.78
C VAL A 293 -0.11 -32.43 27.17
N GLU A 294 -0.97 -31.44 27.34
CA GLU A 294 -2.29 -31.38 26.70
C GLU A 294 -2.44 -30.09 25.88
N ILE A 295 -3.18 -30.18 24.76
CA ILE A 295 -3.48 -29.02 23.92
C ILE A 295 -4.87 -28.50 24.28
N HIS A 296 -4.96 -27.22 24.60
CA HIS A 296 -6.23 -26.49 24.73
C HIS A 296 -6.42 -25.57 23.54
N ARG A 297 -7.55 -25.72 22.86
CA ARG A 297 -7.96 -24.80 21.79
C ARG A 297 -8.75 -23.63 22.41
N GLY A 298 -8.38 -22.42 22.01
CA GLY A 298 -9.11 -21.22 22.38
C GLY A 298 -10.48 -21.13 21.71
N ALA A 299 -11.26 -20.11 22.09
CA ALA A 299 -12.61 -19.88 21.58
C ALA A 299 -12.75 -18.54 20.84
N GLY A 300 -11.64 -18.03 20.26
CA GLY A 300 -11.63 -16.81 19.44
C GLY A 300 -11.69 -15.49 20.21
N ALA A 301 -11.28 -15.46 21.48
CA ALA A 301 -11.30 -14.24 22.30
C ALA A 301 -9.88 -13.69 22.51
N PHE A 302 -9.57 -12.52 21.93
CA PHE A 302 -8.23 -11.88 21.99
C PHE A 302 -7.71 -11.66 23.41
N VAL A 303 -8.60 -11.33 24.34
CA VAL A 303 -8.23 -11.13 25.75
C VAL A 303 -7.64 -12.39 26.40
N SER A 304 -7.89 -13.58 25.83
CA SER A 304 -7.33 -14.85 26.32
C SER A 304 -5.82 -14.93 26.19
N GLY A 305 -5.16 -14.02 25.46
CA GLY A 305 -3.70 -13.89 25.47
C GLY A 305 -3.17 -13.31 26.78
N GLU A 306 -4.01 -12.67 27.60
CA GLU A 306 -3.66 -12.24 28.93
C GLU A 306 -3.49 -13.45 29.87
N SER A 307 -2.42 -13.44 30.67
CA SER A 307 -2.00 -14.58 31.49
C SER A 307 -3.09 -15.25 32.33
N THR A 308 -3.94 -14.48 33.01
CA THR A 308 -4.97 -15.01 33.90
C THR A 308 -6.27 -15.31 33.16
N ALA A 309 -6.57 -14.58 32.09
CA ALA A 309 -7.65 -14.90 31.17
C ALA A 309 -7.43 -16.26 30.50
N LEU A 310 -6.19 -16.51 30.03
CA LEU A 310 -5.77 -17.80 29.46
C LEU A 310 -6.01 -18.95 30.43
N MET A 311 -5.56 -18.78 31.69
CA MET A 311 -5.76 -19.79 32.72
C MET A 311 -7.25 -20.02 33.01
N SER A 312 -8.07 -18.95 33.05
CA SER A 312 -9.54 -19.11 33.16
C SER A 312 -10.14 -19.92 32.02
N ALA A 313 -9.66 -19.71 30.79
CA ALA A 313 -10.13 -20.49 29.64
C ALA A 313 -9.74 -21.97 29.74
N ILE A 314 -8.52 -22.29 30.19
CA ILE A 314 -8.10 -23.69 30.46
C ILE A 314 -8.95 -24.32 31.56
N GLU A 315 -9.33 -23.56 32.59
CA GLU A 315 -10.22 -24.01 33.66
C GLU A 315 -11.68 -24.22 33.21
N GLY A 316 -12.01 -23.99 31.93
CA GLY A 316 -13.37 -24.12 31.39
C GLY A 316 -14.29 -22.96 31.77
N LYS A 317 -13.73 -21.81 32.17
CA LYS A 317 -14.47 -20.59 32.51
C LYS A 317 -14.36 -19.57 31.38
N VAL A 318 -15.15 -18.50 31.45
CA VAL A 318 -14.99 -17.34 30.57
C VAL A 318 -13.57 -16.79 30.71
N GLY A 319 -12.90 -16.53 29.59
CA GLY A 319 -11.52 -16.03 29.50
C GLY A 319 -11.38 -14.57 29.95
N GLU A 320 -11.71 -14.27 31.20
CA GLU A 320 -11.56 -12.94 31.77
C GLU A 320 -10.31 -12.83 32.66
N PRO A 321 -9.62 -11.67 32.64
CA PRO A 321 -8.56 -11.41 33.59
C PRO A 321 -9.03 -11.44 35.05
N ARG A 322 -8.15 -11.92 35.92
CA ARG A 322 -8.32 -11.96 37.37
C ARG A 322 -7.55 -10.81 38.02
N PRO A 323 -8.06 -10.21 39.12
CA PRO A 323 -7.27 -9.32 39.95
C PRO A 323 -5.98 -10.02 40.41
N LYS A 324 -4.81 -9.41 40.17
CA LYS A 324 -3.50 -10.00 40.48
C LYS A 324 -3.00 -9.60 41.87
N TYR A 325 -3.76 -9.95 42.91
CA TYR A 325 -3.28 -9.79 44.30
C TYR A 325 -2.12 -10.74 44.63
N VAL A 326 -2.02 -11.85 43.88
CA VAL A 326 -0.96 -12.87 43.97
C VAL A 326 -0.50 -13.19 42.55
N HIS A 327 0.80 -13.40 42.36
CA HIS A 327 1.33 -13.75 41.05
C HIS A 327 0.96 -15.19 40.64
N THR A 328 0.80 -15.43 39.34
CA THR A 328 0.39 -16.75 38.82
C THR A 328 1.42 -17.85 39.11
N VAL A 329 2.68 -17.48 39.31
CA VAL A 329 3.75 -18.40 39.75
C VAL A 329 3.53 -18.96 41.15
N GLU A 330 2.69 -18.31 41.96
CA GLU A 330 2.25 -18.82 43.27
C GLU A 330 0.84 -19.40 43.19
N LYS A 331 -0.10 -18.67 42.59
CA LYS A 331 -1.51 -19.08 42.44
C LYS A 331 -2.01 -18.77 41.04
N GLY A 332 -1.85 -19.73 40.13
CA GLY A 332 -2.27 -19.66 38.74
C GLY A 332 -3.44 -20.60 38.44
N LEU A 333 -3.17 -21.59 37.57
CA LEU A 333 -4.15 -22.57 37.12
C LEU A 333 -4.65 -23.42 38.29
N TRP A 334 -5.96 -23.47 38.49
CA TRP A 334 -6.61 -24.15 39.63
C TRP A 334 -6.05 -23.75 41.00
N GLY A 335 -5.53 -22.51 41.11
CA GLY A 335 -4.91 -22.00 42.34
C GLY A 335 -3.55 -22.59 42.68
N LYS A 336 -2.89 -23.28 41.73
CA LYS A 336 -1.57 -23.90 41.91
C LYS A 336 -0.44 -23.09 41.25
N PRO A 337 0.82 -23.25 41.68
CA PRO A 337 1.97 -22.59 41.06
C PRO A 337 2.03 -22.88 39.55
N THR A 338 1.97 -21.83 38.73
CA THR A 338 1.89 -21.98 37.27
C THR A 338 2.81 -21.01 36.55
N VAL A 339 3.70 -21.56 35.72
CA VAL A 339 4.55 -20.78 34.82
C VAL A 339 3.90 -20.70 33.45
N LEU A 340 3.67 -19.48 32.98
CA LEU A 340 3.23 -19.22 31.61
C LEU A 340 4.31 -18.46 30.85
N ASN A 341 4.68 -18.98 29.69
CA ASN A 341 5.59 -18.34 28.75
C ASN A 341 5.06 -18.42 27.32
N ASN A 342 5.47 -17.46 26.49
CA ASN A 342 5.11 -17.38 25.08
C ASN A 342 5.94 -18.40 24.25
N VAL A 343 5.42 -18.79 23.08
CA VAL A 343 6.05 -19.74 22.13
C VAL A 343 7.53 -19.45 21.86
N GLU A 344 7.90 -18.23 21.46
CA GLU A 344 9.30 -17.86 21.20
C GLU A 344 10.18 -18.05 22.45
N THR A 345 9.63 -17.77 23.63
CA THR A 345 10.37 -17.91 24.90
C THR A 345 10.75 -19.36 25.14
N TRP A 346 9.83 -20.30 24.90
CA TRP A 346 10.08 -21.73 25.00
C TRP A 346 11.07 -22.21 23.95
N ALA A 347 10.95 -21.75 22.71
CA ALA A 347 11.83 -22.12 21.61
C ALA A 347 13.30 -21.70 21.82
N PHE A 348 13.56 -20.64 22.60
CA PHE A 348 14.94 -20.24 22.96
C PHE A 348 15.59 -21.14 24.01
N ILE A 349 14.82 -21.87 24.83
CA ILE A 349 15.36 -22.65 25.95
C ILE A 349 16.38 -23.70 25.48
N PRO A 350 16.10 -24.54 24.46
CA PRO A 350 17.08 -25.52 24.00
C PRO A 350 18.39 -24.88 23.51
N LEU A 351 18.30 -23.73 22.83
CA LEU A 351 19.48 -23.00 22.34
C LEU A 351 20.35 -22.46 23.48
N ILE A 352 19.72 -21.90 24.52
CA ILE A 352 20.44 -21.38 25.69
C ILE A 352 21.10 -22.53 26.46
N ILE A 353 20.40 -23.64 26.67
CA ILE A 353 20.96 -24.78 27.41
C ILE A 353 22.12 -25.42 26.65
N ASN A 354 22.02 -25.58 25.33
CA ASN A 354 23.10 -26.14 24.54
C ASN A 354 24.34 -25.23 24.49
N ASN A 355 24.16 -23.95 24.16
CA ASN A 355 25.26 -23.02 23.88
C ASN A 355 25.74 -22.20 25.09
N GLY A 356 24.96 -22.19 26.17
CA GLY A 356 25.23 -21.43 27.39
C GLY A 356 24.67 -20.00 27.40
N ALA A 357 24.51 -19.47 28.60
CA ALA A 357 24.00 -18.13 28.88
C ALA A 357 24.85 -17.03 28.25
N GLU A 358 26.19 -17.16 28.29
CA GLU A 358 27.11 -16.15 27.74
C GLU A 358 26.98 -16.01 26.22
N TRP A 359 26.79 -17.12 25.51
CA TRP A 359 26.49 -17.08 24.08
C TRP A 359 25.23 -16.27 23.81
N PHE A 360 24.14 -16.51 24.55
CA PHE A 360 22.90 -15.78 24.35
C PHE A 360 23.03 -14.29 24.71
N ARG A 361 23.78 -13.96 25.77
CA ARG A 361 24.05 -12.58 26.19
C ARG A 361 24.91 -11.78 25.21
N SER A 362 25.72 -12.46 24.40
CA SER A 362 26.54 -11.83 23.35
C SER A 362 25.70 -11.22 22.23
N ILE A 363 24.41 -11.56 22.16
CA ILE A 363 23.46 -11.08 21.16
C ILE A 363 22.50 -10.09 21.82
N GLY A 364 22.27 -8.94 21.19
CA GLY A 364 21.33 -7.92 21.67
C GLY A 364 21.96 -6.78 22.47
N THR A 365 21.15 -5.97 23.15
CA THR A 365 21.61 -4.83 23.97
C THR A 365 22.00 -5.27 25.38
N GLU A 366 22.42 -4.36 26.25
CA GLU A 366 22.69 -4.69 27.66
C GLU A 366 21.41 -5.17 28.39
N GLY A 367 20.31 -4.43 28.26
CA GLY A 367 19.03 -4.70 28.91
C GLY A 367 18.12 -5.71 28.19
N SER A 368 18.39 -6.02 26.92
CA SER A 368 17.57 -6.91 26.11
C SER A 368 18.44 -7.88 25.29
N LYS A 369 18.59 -9.11 25.78
CA LYS A 369 19.43 -10.16 25.18
C LYS A 369 18.70 -11.00 24.12
N GLY A 370 19.46 -11.60 23.21
CA GLY A 370 18.98 -12.48 22.15
C GLY A 370 18.33 -11.76 20.97
N THR A 371 17.58 -12.53 20.17
CA THR A 371 16.83 -12.05 19.01
C THR A 371 15.34 -11.93 19.31
N LYS A 372 14.62 -11.21 18.45
CA LYS A 372 13.14 -11.17 18.41
C LYS A 372 12.68 -11.39 16.99
N ILE A 373 11.59 -12.15 16.84
CA ILE A 373 10.88 -12.25 15.56
C ILE A 373 9.85 -11.12 15.50
N PHE A 374 9.96 -10.25 14.49
CA PHE A 374 8.96 -9.25 14.17
C PHE A 374 8.17 -9.64 12.93
N THR A 375 6.90 -9.26 12.91
CA THR A 375 6.09 -9.28 11.69
C THR A 375 6.09 -7.90 11.07
N LEU A 376 6.76 -7.76 9.93
CA LEU A 376 6.89 -6.51 9.19
C LEU A 376 5.78 -6.42 8.14
N ALA A 377 4.91 -5.44 8.28
CA ALA A 377 3.73 -5.22 7.43
C ALA A 377 3.52 -3.73 7.10
N GLY A 378 2.47 -3.43 6.34
CA GLY A 378 2.09 -2.07 5.96
C GLY A 378 2.72 -1.61 4.65
N LYS A 379 3.09 -0.33 4.56
CA LYS A 379 3.55 0.36 3.35
C LYS A 379 5.05 0.16 3.08
N VAL A 380 5.53 -1.08 3.15
CA VAL A 380 6.95 -1.47 3.00
C VAL A 380 7.13 -2.52 1.89
N ASN A 381 8.22 -2.48 1.12
CA ASN A 381 8.38 -3.30 -0.09
C ASN A 381 8.52 -4.81 0.16
N ASN A 382 9.16 -5.20 1.26
CA ASN A 382 9.32 -6.60 1.66
C ASN A 382 8.55 -6.84 2.97
N THR A 383 7.39 -7.49 2.88
CA THR A 383 6.60 -7.90 4.05
C THR A 383 6.82 -9.36 4.44
N GLY A 384 6.76 -9.65 5.75
CA GLY A 384 7.05 -10.98 6.26
C GLY A 384 7.52 -11.06 7.71
N LEU A 385 8.10 -12.19 8.09
CA LEU A 385 8.78 -12.36 9.38
C LEU A 385 10.27 -12.05 9.25
N ILE A 386 10.77 -11.28 10.21
CA ILE A 386 12.17 -10.94 10.33
C ILE A 386 12.64 -11.33 11.72
N GLU A 387 13.78 -12.00 11.82
CA GLU A 387 14.41 -12.29 13.12
C GLU A 387 15.67 -11.47 13.25
N VAL A 388 15.69 -10.56 14.22
CA VAL A 388 16.74 -9.56 14.35
C VAL A 388 17.26 -9.52 15.79
N PRO A 389 18.54 -9.17 16.00
CA PRO A 389 19.05 -8.95 17.34
C PRO A 389 18.32 -7.76 17.99
N MET A 390 18.06 -7.88 19.29
CA MET A 390 17.53 -6.76 20.06
C MET A 390 18.46 -5.53 19.95
N GLY A 391 17.90 -4.35 19.76
CA GLY A 391 18.66 -3.10 19.60
C GLY A 391 18.98 -2.69 18.16
N ILE A 392 18.62 -3.49 17.14
CA ILE A 392 18.61 -3.01 15.76
C ILE A 392 17.71 -1.77 15.64
N THR A 393 18.04 -0.80 14.78
CA THR A 393 17.23 0.42 14.63
C THR A 393 15.99 0.19 13.79
N LEU A 394 14.94 0.99 14.00
CA LEU A 394 13.75 0.99 13.13
C LEU A 394 14.12 1.30 11.67
N ARG A 395 15.08 2.20 11.45
CA ARG A 395 15.62 2.54 10.13
C ARG A 395 16.16 1.30 9.42
N ASP A 396 16.96 0.50 10.09
CA ASP A 396 17.55 -0.69 9.50
C ASP A 396 16.49 -1.76 9.20
N ILE A 397 15.52 -1.95 10.10
CA ILE A 397 14.37 -2.83 9.85
C ILE A 397 13.60 -2.38 8.61
N ILE A 398 13.25 -1.10 8.49
CA ILE A 398 12.35 -0.62 7.45
C ILE A 398 13.06 -0.48 6.09
N PHE A 399 14.25 0.13 6.08
CA PHE A 399 14.93 0.49 4.83
C PHE A 399 15.91 -0.58 4.36
N LYS A 400 16.64 -1.26 5.26
CA LYS A 400 17.57 -2.33 4.85
C LYS A 400 16.83 -3.65 4.64
N ILE A 401 16.08 -4.12 5.63
CA ILE A 401 15.38 -5.41 5.56
C ILE A 401 14.07 -5.28 4.75
N GLY A 402 13.25 -4.29 5.10
CA GLY A 402 11.97 -4.00 4.45
C GLY A 402 12.09 -3.45 3.02
N GLY A 403 13.29 -3.03 2.59
CA GLY A 403 13.50 -2.48 1.26
C GLY A 403 12.85 -1.11 1.03
N GLY A 404 12.52 -0.38 2.10
CA GLY A 404 11.95 0.96 2.03
C GLY A 404 10.44 1.00 1.74
N ILE A 405 9.93 2.20 1.51
CA ILE A 405 8.50 2.48 1.41
C ILE A 405 7.96 2.14 0.01
N LYS A 406 6.77 1.53 -0.04
CA LYS A 406 6.09 1.21 -1.31
C LYS A 406 5.88 2.47 -2.14
N GLY A 407 6.19 2.38 -3.44
CA GLY A 407 6.04 3.50 -4.37
C GLY A 407 6.99 4.68 -4.11
N LYS A 408 8.06 4.49 -3.32
CA LYS A 408 9.05 5.53 -2.95
C LYS A 408 8.41 6.77 -2.29
N LYS A 409 7.28 6.59 -1.61
CA LYS A 409 6.64 7.65 -0.82
C LYS A 409 7.47 7.96 0.43
N ARG A 410 7.16 9.10 1.06
CA ARG A 410 7.79 9.49 2.33
C ARG A 410 7.30 8.58 3.45
N PHE A 411 8.22 8.09 4.27
CA PHE A 411 7.88 7.45 5.55
C PHE A 411 7.21 8.47 6.47
N LYS A 412 6.19 8.06 7.22
CA LYS A 412 5.51 8.95 8.17
C LYS A 412 5.67 8.45 9.60
N ALA A 413 5.31 7.20 9.82
CA ALA A 413 5.30 6.61 11.14
C ALA A 413 5.35 5.08 11.08
N VAL A 414 5.56 4.45 12.23
CA VAL A 414 5.47 3.01 12.40
C VAL A 414 4.72 2.69 13.69
N GLN A 415 3.76 1.77 13.62
CA GLN A 415 3.09 1.23 14.82
C GLN A 415 3.87 0.01 15.28
N VAL A 416 4.26 -0.01 16.55
CA VAL A 416 5.01 -1.12 17.17
C VAL A 416 4.28 -1.64 18.40
N GLY A 417 4.14 -2.97 18.49
CA GLY A 417 3.59 -3.64 19.66
C GLY A 417 2.12 -4.09 19.55
N GLY A 418 1.60 -4.20 18.33
CA GLY A 418 0.21 -4.61 18.08
C GLY A 418 -0.80 -3.47 18.27
N PRO A 419 -2.11 -3.77 18.40
CA PRO A 419 -3.18 -2.78 18.52
C PRO A 419 -3.08 -1.89 19.76
N SER A 420 -2.60 -2.42 20.87
CA SER A 420 -2.34 -1.66 22.11
C SER A 420 -0.90 -1.11 22.20
N GLY A 421 -0.16 -1.20 21.10
CA GLY A 421 1.14 -0.58 20.92
C GLY A 421 1.06 0.93 20.68
N GLY A 422 2.20 1.54 20.36
CA GLY A 422 2.29 2.98 20.10
C GLY A 422 2.81 3.30 18.70
N VAL A 423 2.46 4.50 18.23
CA VAL A 423 2.93 5.06 16.96
C VAL A 423 4.23 5.83 17.18
N ILE A 424 5.25 5.52 16.39
CA ILE A 424 6.56 6.15 16.44
C ILE A 424 6.78 6.96 15.14
N PRO A 425 6.99 8.29 15.23
CA PRO A 425 7.21 9.16 14.06
C PRO A 425 8.63 9.04 13.48
N GLU A 426 8.80 9.58 12.25
CA GLU A 426 10.07 9.62 11.50
C GLU A 426 11.30 10.08 12.31
N LYS A 427 11.14 11.07 13.20
CA LYS A 427 12.23 11.60 14.03
C LYS A 427 12.90 10.58 14.96
N TYR A 428 12.28 9.42 15.19
CA TYR A 428 12.78 8.34 16.04
C TYR A 428 13.15 7.08 15.25
N LEU A 429 13.36 7.18 13.93
CA LEU A 429 13.78 6.03 13.10
C LEU A 429 15.10 5.39 13.56
N ASP A 430 15.99 6.18 14.16
CA ASP A 430 17.29 5.70 14.64
C ASP A 430 17.24 5.12 16.06
N THR A 431 16.05 5.07 16.69
CA THR A 431 15.87 4.47 18.01
C THR A 431 16.14 2.95 17.94
N PRO A 432 16.97 2.41 18.84
CA PRO A 432 17.14 0.97 19.02
C PRO A 432 15.80 0.29 19.36
N VAL A 433 15.51 -0.83 18.71
CA VAL A 433 14.31 -1.63 19.00
C VAL A 433 14.62 -2.62 20.12
N ASP A 434 14.32 -2.21 21.35
CA ASP A 434 14.32 -3.05 22.53
C ASP A 434 13.16 -2.72 23.49
N PHE A 435 12.98 -3.50 24.55
CA PHE A 435 11.83 -3.31 25.45
C PHE A 435 11.82 -1.92 26.11
N ASP A 436 12.98 -1.39 26.47
CA ASP A 436 13.08 -0.25 27.36
C ASP A 436 13.03 1.05 26.55
N GLU A 437 13.69 1.10 25.38
CA GLU A 437 13.64 2.23 24.46
C GLU A 437 12.25 2.42 23.83
N LEU A 438 11.56 1.34 23.46
CA LEU A 438 10.19 1.44 22.92
C LEU A 438 9.22 2.01 23.97
N THR A 439 9.37 1.61 25.23
CA THR A 439 8.52 2.09 26.33
C THR A 439 8.67 3.60 26.53
N LYS A 440 9.88 4.15 26.43
CA LYS A 440 10.13 5.60 26.53
C LYS A 440 9.40 6.42 25.46
N LEU A 441 9.16 5.82 24.29
CA LEU A 441 8.44 6.46 23.18
C LEU A 441 6.91 6.36 23.30
N GLY A 442 6.39 5.66 24.31
CA GLY A 442 4.95 5.35 24.46
C GLY A 442 4.50 4.17 23.61
N ALA A 443 5.44 3.39 23.06
CA ALA A 443 5.18 2.13 22.39
C ALA A 443 5.55 0.95 23.31
N MET A 444 5.50 -0.26 22.79
CA MET A 444 5.94 -1.46 23.50
C MET A 444 6.38 -2.53 22.50
N MET A 445 7.13 -3.53 22.98
CA MET A 445 7.51 -4.67 22.15
C MET A 445 6.29 -5.46 21.66
N GLY A 446 5.31 -5.68 22.55
CA GLY A 446 4.13 -6.50 22.28
C GLY A 446 4.49 -7.88 21.71
N SER A 447 3.62 -8.40 20.84
CA SER A 447 3.88 -9.63 20.09
C SER A 447 4.98 -9.51 19.02
N GLY A 448 5.45 -8.28 18.72
CA GLY A 448 6.41 -8.02 17.65
C GLY A 448 5.78 -7.61 16.32
N GLY A 449 4.57 -7.07 16.30
CA GLY A 449 4.01 -6.44 15.10
C GLY A 449 4.65 -5.07 14.80
N ILE A 450 5.07 -4.87 13.55
CA ILE A 450 5.58 -3.60 13.01
C ILE A 450 4.78 -3.23 11.76
N ILE A 451 3.95 -2.19 11.85
CA ILE A 451 3.13 -1.70 10.74
C ILE A 451 3.67 -0.37 10.25
N VAL A 452 4.28 -0.38 9.07
CA VAL A 452 4.88 0.80 8.43
C VAL A 452 3.82 1.65 7.74
N MET A 453 3.86 2.96 7.95
CA MET A 453 2.91 3.93 7.41
C MET A 453 3.63 5.02 6.60
N ASP A 454 3.02 5.42 5.48
CA ASP A 454 3.52 6.45 4.58
C ASP A 454 2.75 7.78 4.73
N SER A 455 3.09 8.76 3.90
CA SER A 455 2.46 10.09 3.87
C SER A 455 0.94 10.08 3.72
N ASP A 456 0.37 9.03 3.14
CA ASP A 456 -1.06 8.94 2.79
C ASP A 456 -1.89 8.28 3.91
N THR A 457 -1.26 8.02 5.05
CA THR A 457 -1.91 7.41 6.20
C THR A 457 -2.32 8.48 7.21
N CYS A 458 -3.61 8.62 7.52
CA CYS A 458 -4.11 9.57 8.53
C CYS A 458 -3.90 9.03 9.96
N MET A 459 -3.23 9.78 10.84
CA MET A 459 -2.94 9.30 12.20
C MET A 459 -4.18 9.27 13.10
N VAL A 460 -5.16 10.15 12.84
CA VAL A 460 -6.46 10.12 13.54
C VAL A 460 -7.24 8.85 13.18
N ASP A 461 -7.24 8.46 11.91
CA ASP A 461 -7.92 7.24 11.45
C ASP A 461 -7.19 5.98 11.92
N VAL A 462 -5.86 6.01 12.03
CA VAL A 462 -5.07 4.93 12.65
C VAL A 462 -5.46 4.75 14.11
N ALA A 463 -5.54 5.83 14.89
CA ALA A 463 -6.01 5.76 16.28
C ALA A 463 -7.42 5.18 16.36
N ARG A 464 -8.34 5.67 15.51
CA ARG A 464 -9.72 5.19 15.40
C ARG A 464 -9.79 3.69 15.09
N TYR A 465 -9.00 3.21 14.13
CA TYR A 465 -8.95 1.80 13.74
C TYR A 465 -8.55 0.91 14.93
N PHE A 466 -7.46 1.24 15.63
CA PHE A 466 -6.99 0.42 16.75
C PHE A 466 -7.91 0.51 17.97
N ILE A 467 -8.46 1.70 18.27
CA ILE A 467 -9.43 1.87 19.36
C ILE A 467 -10.72 1.09 19.06
N ASN A 468 -11.20 1.07 17.81
CA ASN A 468 -12.36 0.28 17.40
C ASN A 468 -12.10 -1.23 17.54
N PHE A 469 -10.92 -1.70 17.13
CA PHE A 469 -10.52 -3.10 17.34
C PHE A 469 -10.52 -3.45 18.84
N LEU A 470 -9.81 -2.66 19.67
CA LEU A 470 -9.71 -2.90 21.11
C LEU A 470 -11.06 -2.81 21.82
N CYS A 471 -11.97 -1.96 21.34
CA CYS A 471 -13.35 -1.89 21.82
C CYS A 471 -14.10 -3.21 21.60
N GLY A 472 -13.89 -3.86 20.44
CA GLY A 472 -14.46 -5.18 20.14
C GLY A 472 -13.84 -6.31 20.96
N GLU A 473 -12.57 -6.17 21.35
CA GLU A 473 -11.80 -7.18 22.10
C GLU A 473 -11.83 -6.99 23.63
N SER A 474 -12.55 -5.97 24.12
CA SER A 474 -12.68 -5.74 25.56
C SER A 474 -13.47 -6.87 26.22
N CYS A 475 -12.92 -7.47 27.29
CA CYS A 475 -13.67 -8.44 28.10
C CYS A 475 -14.87 -7.83 28.85
N GLY A 476 -15.02 -6.49 28.87
CA GLY A 476 -16.16 -5.82 29.49
C GLY A 476 -16.14 -5.70 31.02
N LYS A 477 -15.09 -6.20 31.69
CA LYS A 477 -15.03 -6.28 33.16
C LYS A 477 -14.82 -4.95 33.88
N CYS A 478 -13.83 -4.16 33.45
CA CYS A 478 -13.52 -2.87 34.09
C CYS A 478 -14.15 -1.71 33.30
N VAL A 479 -14.79 -0.79 34.03
CA VAL A 479 -15.49 0.38 33.45
C VAL A 479 -14.56 1.27 32.62
N PRO A 480 -13.32 1.60 33.07
CA PRO A 480 -12.41 2.43 32.29
C PRO A 480 -12.15 1.88 30.89
N CYS A 481 -11.83 0.58 30.76
CA CYS A 481 -11.61 -0.04 29.46
C CYS A 481 -12.91 -0.17 28.65
N ARG A 482 -13.98 -0.71 29.25
CA ARG A 482 -15.23 -1.02 28.53
C ARG A 482 -15.91 0.24 27.98
N GLU A 483 -16.06 1.27 28.81
CA GLU A 483 -16.76 2.49 28.42
C GLU A 483 -15.81 3.54 27.87
N GLY A 484 -14.56 3.62 28.38
CA GLY A 484 -13.57 4.57 27.86
C GLY A 484 -13.23 4.33 26.40
N LEU A 485 -13.03 3.07 25.98
CA LEU A 485 -12.79 2.75 24.57
C LEU A 485 -13.98 3.10 23.68
N LYS A 486 -15.22 2.85 24.13
CA LYS A 486 -16.43 3.21 23.38
C LYS A 486 -16.57 4.72 23.21
N GLN A 487 -16.32 5.50 24.26
CA GLN A 487 -16.37 6.96 24.17
C GLN A 487 -15.26 7.50 23.27
N ALA A 488 -14.03 6.99 23.41
CA ALA A 488 -12.91 7.38 22.55
C ALA A 488 -13.18 7.04 21.08
N SER A 489 -13.69 5.84 20.80
CA SER A 489 -14.13 5.40 19.47
C SER A 489 -15.13 6.36 18.84
N LYS A 490 -16.20 6.70 19.57
CA LYS A 490 -17.24 7.64 19.10
C LYS A 490 -16.66 9.03 18.79
N ILE A 491 -15.82 9.55 19.68
CA ILE A 491 -15.18 10.85 19.49
C ILE A 491 -14.28 10.84 18.25
N LEU A 492 -13.49 9.78 18.06
CA LEU A 492 -12.63 9.62 16.88
C LEU A 492 -13.44 9.52 15.59
N ASP A 493 -14.56 8.77 15.59
CA ASP A 493 -15.51 8.72 14.47
C ASP A 493 -16.07 10.13 14.14
N GLU A 494 -16.36 10.96 15.14
CA GLU A 494 -16.78 12.35 14.92
C GLU A 494 -15.65 13.20 14.32
N ILE A 495 -14.40 13.06 14.79
CA ILE A 495 -13.25 13.81 14.28
C ILE A 495 -12.96 13.43 12.82
N VAL A 496 -12.87 12.14 12.47
CA VAL A 496 -12.61 11.71 11.08
C VAL A 496 -13.74 12.09 10.12
N ALA A 497 -14.95 12.32 10.65
CA ALA A 497 -16.09 12.79 9.88
C ALA A 497 -16.22 14.32 9.82
N GLY A 498 -15.23 15.08 10.32
CA GLY A 498 -15.26 16.55 10.34
C GLY A 498 -16.22 17.15 11.36
N ARG A 499 -16.81 16.36 12.25
CA ARG A 499 -17.72 16.81 13.33
C ARG A 499 -17.02 16.94 14.69
N GLY A 500 -15.69 16.80 14.71
CA GLY A 500 -14.89 17.00 15.91
C GLY A 500 -15.03 18.40 16.49
N LYS A 501 -14.89 18.49 17.82
CA LYS A 501 -14.97 19.73 18.61
C LYS A 501 -13.64 19.95 19.36
N PRO A 502 -13.27 21.20 19.70
CA PRO A 502 -12.02 21.49 20.43
C PRO A 502 -11.89 20.72 21.75
N GLU A 503 -12.99 20.51 22.47
CA GLU A 503 -13.01 19.84 23.77
C GLU A 503 -12.68 18.34 23.66
N HIS A 504 -12.88 17.75 22.48
CA HIS A 504 -12.66 16.32 22.26
C HIS A 504 -11.21 15.90 22.53
N ILE A 505 -10.22 16.75 22.21
CA ILE A 505 -8.81 16.42 22.48
C ILE A 505 -8.59 16.23 23.99
N LYS A 506 -9.08 17.17 24.80
CA LYS A 506 -8.99 17.09 26.26
C LYS A 506 -9.71 15.85 26.78
N THR A 507 -10.93 15.59 26.33
CA THR A 507 -11.69 14.40 26.74
C THR A 507 -10.98 13.10 26.38
N LEU A 508 -10.39 13.01 25.17
CA LEU A 508 -9.63 11.83 24.75
C LEU A 508 -8.41 11.59 25.65
N LEU A 509 -7.70 12.65 26.07
CA LEU A 509 -6.58 12.55 27.01
C LEU A 509 -7.04 12.05 28.38
N GLU A 510 -8.07 12.65 28.97
CA GLU A 510 -8.61 12.25 30.28
C GLU A 510 -9.11 10.80 30.29
N LEU A 511 -9.80 10.37 29.23
CA LEU A 511 -10.22 8.99 29.04
C LEU A 511 -9.01 8.05 28.96
N SER A 512 -7.97 8.45 28.23
CA SER A 512 -6.74 7.66 28.05
C SER A 512 -5.96 7.48 29.34
N GLU A 513 -5.79 8.54 30.12
CA GLU A 513 -5.14 8.49 31.43
C GLU A 513 -5.93 7.63 32.42
N THR A 514 -7.26 7.79 32.44
CA THR A 514 -8.14 6.95 33.28
C THR A 514 -8.04 5.47 32.90
N MET A 515 -8.01 5.15 31.59
CA MET A 515 -7.81 3.78 31.13
C MET A 515 -6.46 3.21 31.57
N ARG A 516 -5.39 3.99 31.43
CA ARG A 516 -4.03 3.59 31.84
C ARG A 516 -3.95 3.31 33.34
N ASP A 517 -4.54 4.16 34.16
CA ASP A 517 -4.31 4.14 35.60
C ASP A 517 -5.31 3.23 36.34
N ALA A 518 -6.52 3.04 35.80
CA ALA A 518 -7.61 2.32 36.47
C ALA A 518 -8.08 1.02 35.78
N SER A 519 -7.46 0.61 34.67
CA SER A 519 -7.77 -0.70 34.06
C SER A 519 -7.11 -1.85 34.83
N LEU A 520 -7.87 -2.95 34.97
CA LEU A 520 -7.47 -4.10 35.78
C LEU A 520 -6.33 -4.93 35.17
N CYS A 521 -6.30 -5.05 33.83
CA CYS A 521 -5.28 -5.83 33.13
C CYS A 521 -4.38 -4.92 32.27
N ALA A 522 -3.18 -5.41 31.98
CA ALA A 522 -2.20 -4.69 31.16
C ALA A 522 -2.77 -4.28 29.79
N LEU A 523 -3.61 -5.12 29.17
CA LEU A 523 -4.25 -4.78 27.90
C LEU A 523 -5.12 -3.53 28.01
N GLY A 524 -5.94 -3.41 29.07
CA GLY A 524 -6.74 -2.20 29.28
C GLY A 524 -5.89 -0.98 29.60
N GLN A 525 -4.76 -1.16 30.30
CA GLN A 525 -3.83 -0.08 30.62
C GLN A 525 -3.11 0.44 29.37
N THR A 526 -2.78 -0.44 28.42
CA THR A 526 -2.09 -0.07 27.17
C THR A 526 -3.03 0.21 26.01
N ALA A 527 -4.34 -0.06 26.15
CA ALA A 527 -5.32 0.12 25.07
C ALA A 527 -5.38 1.56 24.54
N ALA A 528 -5.00 2.54 25.36
CA ALA A 528 -4.97 3.95 24.99
C ALA A 528 -3.66 4.39 24.29
N ASN A 529 -2.62 3.56 24.25
CA ASN A 529 -1.33 3.91 23.64
C ASN A 529 -1.39 4.39 22.19
N PRO A 530 -2.15 3.77 21.25
CA PRO A 530 -2.21 4.27 19.88
C PRO A 530 -2.81 5.68 19.83
N LEU A 531 -3.75 6.00 20.72
CA LEU A 531 -4.36 7.32 20.85
C LEU A 531 -3.41 8.33 21.52
N LEU A 532 -2.79 7.96 22.65
CA LEU A 532 -1.85 8.83 23.36
C LEU A 532 -0.65 9.22 22.50
N THR A 533 -0.09 8.26 21.76
CA THR A 533 1.08 8.52 20.90
C THR A 533 0.73 9.34 19.66
N THR A 534 -0.43 9.11 19.05
CA THR A 534 -0.88 9.93 17.91
C THR A 534 -1.23 11.35 18.32
N LEU A 535 -1.91 11.55 19.46
CA LEU A 535 -2.11 12.89 20.03
C LEU A 535 -0.78 13.57 20.36
N ARG A 536 0.19 12.85 20.93
CA ARG A 536 1.50 13.41 21.28
C ARG A 536 2.34 13.82 20.06
N TYR A 537 2.32 13.04 18.99
CA TYR A 537 3.25 13.21 17.87
C TYR A 537 2.64 13.82 16.61
N PHE A 538 1.31 13.80 16.49
CA PHE A 538 0.56 14.22 15.30
C PHE A 538 -0.69 15.03 15.67
N GLU A 539 -0.59 15.84 16.73
CA GLU A 539 -1.68 16.72 17.17
C GLU A 539 -2.17 17.65 16.05
N ASP A 540 -1.27 18.08 15.17
CA ASP A 540 -1.56 18.89 13.99
C ASP A 540 -2.61 18.25 13.08
N GLU A 541 -2.62 16.92 12.94
CA GLU A 541 -3.66 16.23 12.18
C GLU A 541 -5.00 16.29 12.89
N TYR A 542 -5.06 16.16 14.21
CA TYR A 542 -6.30 16.30 14.96
C TYR A 542 -6.88 17.72 14.81
N LEU A 543 -6.02 18.74 14.94
CA LEU A 543 -6.41 20.13 14.79
C LEU A 543 -6.93 20.41 13.36
N ALA A 544 -6.29 19.88 12.32
CA ALA A 544 -6.76 20.02 10.94
C ALA A 544 -8.15 19.39 10.71
N HIS A 545 -8.43 18.24 11.34
CA HIS A 545 -9.76 17.61 11.24
C HIS A 545 -10.83 18.41 11.99
N ILE A 546 -10.48 18.97 13.16
CA ILE A 546 -11.41 19.70 14.03
C ILE A 546 -11.71 21.09 13.50
N PHE A 547 -10.68 21.87 13.17
CA PHE A 547 -10.81 23.29 12.81
C PHE A 547 -10.93 23.49 11.30
N ASP A 548 -10.02 22.90 10.52
CA ASP A 548 -9.95 23.13 9.08
C ASP A 548 -10.88 22.22 8.27
N LYS A 549 -11.54 21.27 8.95
CA LYS A 549 -12.39 20.23 8.33
C LYS A 549 -11.66 19.54 7.17
N ARG A 550 -10.38 19.22 7.41
CA ARG A 550 -9.43 18.72 6.42
C ARG A 550 -8.70 17.49 6.95
N CYS A 551 -8.45 16.54 6.06
CA CYS A 551 -7.57 15.40 6.28
C CYS A 551 -6.26 15.62 5.51
N PRO A 552 -5.13 15.95 6.18
CA PRO A 552 -3.86 16.19 5.50
C PRO A 552 -3.33 14.99 4.70
N ALA A 553 -3.69 13.77 5.10
CA ALA A 553 -3.30 12.53 4.44
C ALA A 553 -4.23 12.12 3.28
N LEU A 554 -5.33 12.86 3.04
CA LEU A 554 -6.35 12.55 2.03
C LEU A 554 -6.96 11.13 2.17
N ALA A 555 -7.08 10.65 3.40
CA ALA A 555 -7.58 9.29 3.71
C ALA A 555 -9.03 9.26 4.21
N CYS A 556 -9.46 10.25 5.00
CA CYS A 556 -10.77 10.24 5.65
C CYS A 556 -11.89 10.66 4.68
N LYS A 557 -12.63 9.67 4.17
CA LYS A 557 -13.67 9.81 3.12
C LYS A 557 -14.57 11.05 3.27
N GLU A 558 -15.13 11.27 4.46
CA GLU A 558 -16.09 12.35 4.71
C GLU A 558 -15.48 13.75 4.55
N LEU A 559 -14.16 13.87 4.74
CA LEU A 559 -13.40 15.10 4.59
C LEU A 559 -12.81 15.26 3.19
N LEU A 560 -13.00 14.29 2.30
CA LEU A 560 -12.55 14.37 0.92
C LEU A 560 -13.59 15.04 0.04
N THR A 561 -13.09 15.71 -0.98
CA THR A 561 -13.82 16.16 -2.15
C THR A 561 -13.07 15.63 -3.36
N PHE A 562 -13.81 15.03 -4.29
CA PHE A 562 -13.24 14.59 -5.56
C PHE A 562 -13.50 15.65 -6.62
N TYR A 563 -12.48 16.02 -7.37
CA TYR A 563 -12.60 16.92 -8.51
C TYR A 563 -11.91 16.32 -9.73
N ILE A 564 -12.32 16.74 -10.93
CA ILE A 564 -11.67 16.32 -12.17
C ILE A 564 -10.86 17.50 -12.68
N ASP A 565 -9.55 17.32 -12.77
CA ASP A 565 -8.63 18.29 -13.35
C ASP A 565 -8.88 18.39 -14.85
N PRO A 566 -9.35 19.56 -15.34
CA PRO A 566 -9.69 19.73 -16.75
C PRO A 566 -8.48 19.63 -17.67
N GLU A 567 -7.27 19.96 -17.20
CA GLU A 567 -6.05 19.91 -18.02
C GLU A 567 -5.57 18.48 -18.25
N ARG A 568 -5.94 17.57 -17.35
CA ARG A 568 -5.56 16.15 -17.39
C ARG A 568 -6.64 15.25 -17.96
N CYS A 569 -7.89 15.68 -17.97
CA CYS A 569 -9.01 14.84 -18.40
C CYS A 569 -8.94 14.53 -19.89
N SER A 570 -8.89 13.23 -20.23
CA SER A 570 -8.88 12.76 -21.63
C SER A 570 -10.27 12.48 -22.22
N GLY A 571 -11.34 12.70 -21.45
CA GLY A 571 -12.71 12.48 -21.92
C GLY A 571 -13.04 11.02 -22.22
N CYS A 572 -12.35 10.08 -21.56
CA CYS A 572 -12.49 8.62 -21.79
C CYS A 572 -13.81 8.01 -21.28
N HIS A 573 -14.60 8.77 -20.51
CA HIS A 573 -15.93 8.41 -20.01
C HIS A 573 -15.97 7.24 -19.00
N GLN A 574 -14.82 6.77 -18.52
CA GLN A 574 -14.73 5.68 -17.54
C GLN A 574 -15.28 6.08 -16.17
N CYS A 575 -14.90 7.27 -15.68
CA CYS A 575 -15.35 7.77 -14.38
C CYS A 575 -16.89 7.92 -14.31
N HIS A 576 -17.52 8.33 -15.42
CA HIS A 576 -18.97 8.43 -15.54
C HIS A 576 -19.64 7.05 -15.39
N ARG A 577 -19.15 6.02 -16.10
CA ARG A 577 -19.72 4.67 -16.09
C ARG A 577 -19.71 3.99 -14.72
N VAL A 578 -18.71 4.26 -13.90
CA VAL A 578 -18.57 3.66 -12.56
C VAL A 578 -19.28 4.47 -11.46
N CYS A 579 -19.88 5.61 -11.78
CA CYS A 579 -20.50 6.47 -10.75
C CYS A 579 -21.90 5.95 -10.38
N PRO A 580 -22.12 5.43 -9.15
CA PRO A 580 -23.42 4.86 -8.77
C PRO A 580 -24.53 5.93 -8.68
N GLU A 581 -24.17 7.15 -8.28
CA GLU A 581 -25.11 8.26 -8.08
C GLU A 581 -25.32 9.12 -9.33
N GLN A 582 -24.67 8.75 -10.45
CA GLN A 582 -24.68 9.57 -11.67
C GLN A 582 -24.27 11.03 -11.40
N ALA A 583 -23.29 11.20 -10.50
CA ALA A 583 -22.78 12.49 -10.05
C ALA A 583 -21.73 13.08 -11.00
N ILE A 584 -21.40 12.39 -12.10
CA ILE A 584 -20.43 12.87 -13.09
C ILE A 584 -21.19 13.30 -14.32
N GLU A 585 -20.90 14.51 -14.80
CA GLU A 585 -21.40 15.02 -16.08
C GLU A 585 -20.28 15.05 -17.11
N GLY A 586 -20.62 14.71 -18.35
CA GLY A 586 -19.72 14.78 -19.49
C GLY A 586 -19.85 13.56 -20.40
N GLU A 587 -19.76 13.79 -21.70
CA GLU A 587 -19.79 12.76 -22.73
C GLU A 587 -18.38 12.29 -23.12
N GLN A 588 -18.31 11.29 -23.99
CA GLN A 588 -17.04 10.87 -24.58
C GLN A 588 -16.43 12.02 -25.40
N ASN A 589 -15.11 12.24 -25.25
CA ASN A 589 -14.37 13.40 -25.76
C ASN A 589 -14.71 14.75 -25.09
N GLN A 590 -15.40 14.73 -23.95
CA GLN A 590 -15.65 15.91 -23.12
C GLN A 590 -14.90 15.80 -21.78
N ILE A 591 -14.37 16.92 -21.29
CA ILE A 591 -13.90 17.09 -19.93
C ILE A 591 -15.07 16.81 -19.00
N HIS A 592 -14.91 15.79 -18.17
CA HIS A 592 -15.92 15.41 -17.20
C HIS A 592 -15.83 16.30 -15.97
N VAL A 593 -16.95 16.47 -15.28
CA VAL A 593 -17.03 17.23 -14.03
C VAL A 593 -17.83 16.47 -12.98
N ILE A 594 -17.54 16.69 -11.70
CA ILE A 594 -18.26 16.06 -10.58
C ILE A 594 -19.24 17.07 -9.98
N ILE A 595 -20.51 16.71 -10.00
CA ILE A 595 -21.60 17.45 -9.35
C ILE A 595 -21.60 17.13 -7.86
N GLN A 596 -21.03 18.03 -7.08
CA GLN A 596 -20.75 17.80 -5.66
C GLN A 596 -21.99 17.51 -4.83
N SER A 597 -23.15 18.08 -5.19
CA SER A 597 -24.42 17.84 -4.51
C SER A 597 -24.94 16.41 -4.66
N LYS A 598 -24.52 15.67 -5.70
CA LYS A 598 -24.87 14.26 -5.93
C LYS A 598 -23.77 13.30 -5.46
N CYS A 599 -22.56 13.78 -5.22
CA CYS A 599 -21.40 12.93 -4.95
C CYS A 599 -21.43 12.37 -3.52
N THR A 600 -21.53 11.05 -3.40
CA THR A 600 -21.41 10.33 -2.11
C THR A 600 -19.97 10.03 -1.69
N LYS A 601 -19.00 10.64 -2.37
CA LYS A 601 -17.56 10.53 -2.09
C LYS A 601 -17.05 9.07 -2.09
N CYS A 602 -17.67 8.19 -2.88
CA CYS A 602 -17.35 6.76 -2.90
C CYS A 602 -15.96 6.43 -3.49
N GLY A 603 -15.34 7.35 -4.23
CA GLY A 603 -14.00 7.20 -4.78
C GLY A 603 -13.87 6.32 -6.04
N GLN A 604 -14.94 5.68 -6.50
CA GLN A 604 -14.88 4.80 -7.69
C GLN A 604 -14.38 5.52 -8.94
N CYS A 605 -14.73 6.81 -9.10
CA CYS A 605 -14.23 7.63 -10.21
C CYS A 605 -12.72 7.82 -10.17
N TYR A 606 -12.13 7.93 -8.97
CA TYR A 606 -10.69 8.06 -8.77
C TYR A 606 -9.97 6.77 -9.16
N ASP A 607 -10.48 5.62 -8.70
CA ASP A 607 -9.87 4.32 -8.98
C ASP A 607 -10.01 3.91 -10.46
N ALA A 608 -11.10 4.33 -11.12
CA ALA A 608 -11.32 4.08 -12.54
C ALA A 608 -10.60 5.07 -13.46
N CYS A 609 -10.08 6.18 -12.95
CA CYS A 609 -9.36 7.13 -13.78
C CYS A 609 -8.01 6.54 -14.22
N PRO A 610 -7.70 6.46 -15.52
CA PRO A 610 -6.45 5.84 -15.96
C PRO A 610 -5.24 6.57 -15.35
N PRO A 611 -4.26 5.85 -14.77
CA PRO A 611 -3.12 6.45 -14.08
C PRO A 611 -2.26 7.37 -14.96
N GLU A 612 -2.23 7.13 -16.28
CA GLU A 612 -1.51 8.01 -17.21
C GLU A 612 -2.04 9.45 -17.25
N TYR A 613 -3.34 9.63 -17.01
CA TYR A 613 -3.98 10.95 -16.92
C TYR A 613 -4.04 11.40 -15.47
N GLY A 614 -4.49 10.51 -14.57
CA GLY A 614 -4.71 10.83 -13.16
C GLY A 614 -5.57 12.08 -13.00
N ALA A 615 -6.60 12.24 -13.82
CA ALA A 615 -7.38 13.48 -13.88
C ALA A 615 -8.32 13.65 -12.66
N VAL A 616 -8.82 12.55 -12.10
CA VAL A 616 -9.61 12.62 -10.87
C VAL A 616 -8.66 12.79 -9.70
N GLN A 617 -8.83 13.87 -8.95
CA GLN A 617 -7.98 14.29 -7.85
C GLN A 617 -8.75 14.30 -6.54
N LYS A 618 -8.04 14.04 -5.42
CA LYS A 618 -8.55 14.14 -4.06
C LYS A 618 -8.09 15.46 -3.45
N ILE A 619 -9.02 16.25 -2.96
CA ILE A 619 -8.74 17.45 -2.15
C ILE A 619 -9.47 17.34 -0.82
N SER A 620 -9.07 18.14 0.16
CA SER A 620 -9.67 18.15 1.48
C SER A 620 -9.59 19.54 2.10
N GLY A 621 -10.62 19.97 2.83
CA GLY A 621 -10.75 21.31 3.42
C GLY A 621 -11.05 22.44 2.43
N GLU A 622 -10.60 22.32 1.18
CA GLU A 622 -10.80 23.31 0.13
C GLU A 622 -12.07 23.03 -0.68
N ALA A 623 -12.73 24.11 -1.13
CA ALA A 623 -13.80 24.01 -2.11
C ALA A 623 -13.21 23.54 -3.46
N PRO A 624 -13.92 22.66 -4.19
CA PRO A 624 -13.44 22.25 -5.50
C PRO A 624 -13.39 23.46 -6.44
N PRO A 625 -12.44 23.49 -7.40
CA PRO A 625 -12.37 24.53 -8.40
C PRO A 625 -13.73 24.69 -9.12
N PRO A 626 -14.05 25.91 -9.60
CA PRO A 626 -15.26 26.14 -10.37
C PRO A 626 -15.36 25.18 -11.55
N VAL A 627 -16.57 24.68 -11.79
CA VAL A 627 -16.84 23.77 -12.90
C VAL A 627 -16.62 24.51 -14.22
N VAL A 628 -15.83 23.93 -15.12
CA VAL A 628 -15.65 24.47 -16.48
C VAL A 628 -17.02 24.59 -17.16
N PRO A 629 -17.38 25.73 -17.79
CA PRO A 629 -18.67 25.86 -18.49
C PRO A 629 -18.80 24.85 -19.64
N GLN A 630 -20.01 24.36 -19.91
CA GLN A 630 -20.26 23.21 -20.79
C GLN A 630 -19.67 23.39 -22.20
N GLU A 631 -19.72 24.61 -22.73
CA GLU A 631 -19.21 25.03 -24.03
C GLU A 631 -17.68 24.92 -24.17
N TYR A 632 -16.95 24.91 -23.05
CA TYR A 632 -15.48 24.76 -23.01
C TYR A 632 -15.02 23.36 -22.61
N ARG A 633 -15.94 22.43 -22.33
CA ARG A 633 -15.57 21.08 -21.91
C ARG A 633 -15.16 20.18 -23.07
N TRP A 634 -15.47 20.50 -24.32
CA TRP A 634 -15.13 19.61 -25.44
C TRP A 634 -13.62 19.60 -25.72
N LEU A 635 -12.97 18.44 -25.58
CA LEU A 635 -11.55 18.26 -25.92
C LEU A 635 -11.30 18.38 -27.43
N LYS A 636 -12.33 18.02 -28.21
CA LYS A 636 -12.50 18.34 -29.62
C LYS A 636 -13.94 18.80 -29.79
N GLN A 637 -14.15 20.00 -30.30
CA GLN A 637 -15.49 20.54 -30.50
C GLN A 637 -16.29 19.61 -31.45
N PRO A 638 -17.59 19.34 -31.23
CA PRO A 638 -18.36 18.36 -32.01
C PRO A 638 -18.34 18.58 -33.54
N TRP A 639 -18.14 19.83 -33.98
CA TRP A 639 -18.02 20.17 -35.40
C TRP A 639 -16.63 19.87 -36.00
N GLN A 640 -15.61 19.58 -35.19
CA GLN A 640 -14.29 19.13 -35.64
C GLN A 640 -14.29 17.65 -36.09
N THR A 641 -15.35 16.91 -35.78
CA THR A 641 -15.58 15.52 -36.23
C THR A 641 -16.59 15.41 -37.37
N ALA A 642 -17.19 16.52 -37.83
CA ALA A 642 -18.03 16.50 -39.02
C ALA A 642 -17.16 16.14 -40.23
N GLU A 643 -17.41 14.99 -40.85
CA GLU A 643 -16.76 14.59 -42.08
C GLU A 643 -16.89 15.72 -43.11
N VAL A 644 -15.75 16.28 -43.50
CA VAL A 644 -15.66 17.25 -44.60
C VAL A 644 -15.95 16.46 -45.88
N THR A 645 -17.22 16.42 -46.30
CA THR A 645 -17.68 15.74 -47.52
C THR A 645 -17.39 16.52 -48.80
N SER A 646 -16.71 17.67 -48.74
CA SER A 646 -16.31 18.40 -49.95
C SER A 646 -15.03 17.80 -50.57
N THR A 647 -15.12 17.43 -51.84
CA THR A 647 -14.01 16.86 -52.64
C THR A 647 -12.90 17.86 -52.98
N THR A 648 -13.04 19.13 -52.61
CA THR A 648 -12.01 20.16 -52.72
C THR A 648 -11.85 20.89 -51.39
N ARG A 649 -10.74 20.59 -50.70
CA ARG A 649 -10.35 21.22 -49.44
C ARG A 649 -9.77 22.62 -49.69
N ALA A 650 -10.05 23.56 -48.78
CA ALA A 650 -9.39 24.86 -48.75
C ALA A 650 -7.88 24.69 -48.52
N GLY A 651 -7.07 25.58 -49.09
CA GLY A 651 -5.66 25.65 -48.73
C GLY A 651 -5.50 26.12 -47.27
N VAL A 652 -4.62 25.48 -46.51
CA VAL A 652 -4.43 25.82 -45.09
C VAL A 652 -3.44 26.98 -44.95
N ILE A 653 -3.86 28.05 -44.27
CA ILE A 653 -3.01 29.17 -43.88
C ILE A 653 -2.29 28.79 -42.59
N ALA A 654 -1.07 28.26 -42.70
CA ALA A 654 -0.36 27.70 -41.55
C ALA A 654 0.21 28.76 -40.57
N ASN A 655 0.40 29.99 -41.03
CA ASN A 655 0.97 31.08 -40.23
C ASN A 655 0.69 32.45 -40.87
N ALA A 656 1.03 33.51 -40.14
CA ALA A 656 0.87 34.90 -40.56
C ALA A 656 1.62 35.24 -41.88
N ASP A 657 2.82 34.69 -42.11
CA ASP A 657 3.58 34.92 -43.35
C ASP A 657 2.81 34.46 -44.59
N MET A 658 2.21 33.28 -44.49
CA MET A 658 1.44 32.71 -45.56
C MET A 658 0.18 33.53 -45.84
N ALA A 659 -0.51 33.98 -44.78
CA ALA A 659 -1.67 34.87 -44.93
C ALA A 659 -1.30 36.16 -45.67
N VAL A 660 -0.20 36.81 -45.25
CA VAL A 660 0.31 38.03 -45.90
C VAL A 660 0.65 37.80 -47.37
N LYS A 661 1.38 36.73 -47.69
CA LYS A 661 1.72 36.39 -49.09
C LYS A 661 0.51 36.13 -49.97
N ILE A 662 -0.58 35.60 -49.41
CA ILE A 662 -1.83 35.40 -50.15
C ILE A 662 -2.52 36.74 -50.37
N ILE A 663 -2.67 37.55 -49.31
CA ILE A 663 -3.35 38.85 -49.36
C ILE A 663 -2.65 39.81 -50.33
N GLN A 664 -1.31 39.80 -50.37
CA GLN A 664 -0.51 40.65 -51.27
C GLN A 664 -0.72 40.38 -52.76
N LYS A 665 -1.27 39.20 -53.12
CA LYS A 665 -1.58 38.88 -54.52
C LYS A 665 -2.90 39.49 -54.98
N ALA A 666 -3.71 40.03 -54.07
CA ALA A 666 -4.96 40.67 -54.41
C ALA A 666 -4.72 42.04 -55.05
N LEU A 667 -5.36 42.27 -56.19
CA LEU A 667 -5.43 43.57 -56.84
C LEU A 667 -6.52 44.42 -56.18
N ARG A 668 -7.61 43.81 -55.70
CA ARG A 668 -8.79 44.52 -55.20
C ARG A 668 -9.52 43.71 -54.10
N PRO A 669 -8.90 43.60 -52.91
CA PRO A 669 -9.49 42.87 -51.78
C PRO A 669 -10.57 43.69 -51.05
N VAL A 670 -11.45 42.99 -50.35
CA VAL A 670 -12.37 43.56 -49.36
C VAL A 670 -12.39 42.72 -48.08
N LEU A 671 -12.48 43.40 -46.93
CA LEU A 671 -12.53 42.76 -45.62
C LEU A 671 -13.96 42.78 -45.07
N VAL A 672 -14.45 41.64 -44.63
CA VAL A 672 -15.81 41.45 -44.11
C VAL A 672 -15.73 41.08 -42.64
N LEU A 673 -16.34 41.90 -41.79
CA LEU A 673 -16.32 41.72 -40.34
C LEU A 673 -17.67 41.26 -39.81
N GLY A 674 -17.66 40.12 -39.12
CA GLY A 674 -18.84 39.54 -38.48
C GLY A 674 -18.88 39.74 -36.97
N ASN A 675 -20.01 39.36 -36.38
CA ASN A 675 -20.35 39.67 -34.99
C ASN A 675 -19.32 39.14 -33.98
N ASN A 676 -18.66 38.02 -34.26
CA ASN A 676 -17.71 37.40 -33.34
C ASN A 676 -16.52 38.33 -33.04
N VAL A 677 -16.18 39.29 -33.92
CA VAL A 677 -15.12 40.27 -33.60
C VAL A 677 -15.44 41.11 -32.35
N THR A 678 -16.71 41.20 -31.97
CA THR A 678 -17.16 41.98 -30.80
C THR A 678 -17.32 41.15 -29.53
N GLU A 679 -17.35 39.82 -29.66
CA GLU A 679 -17.64 38.87 -28.57
C GLU A 679 -16.36 38.35 -27.90
N PHE A 680 -15.27 38.24 -28.65
CA PHE A 680 -14.01 37.70 -28.14
C PHE A 680 -13.12 38.78 -27.52
N GLU A 681 -12.54 38.47 -26.35
CA GLU A 681 -11.59 39.31 -25.63
C GLU A 681 -10.30 38.53 -25.36
N TRP A 682 -9.16 39.19 -25.54
CA TRP A 682 -7.84 38.63 -25.26
C TRP A 682 -6.89 39.74 -24.76
N ASP A 683 -6.23 39.48 -23.63
CA ASP A 683 -5.30 40.41 -22.98
C ASP A 683 -5.93 41.79 -22.68
N GLY A 684 -7.18 41.78 -22.16
CA GLY A 684 -7.93 42.98 -21.80
C GLY A 684 -8.38 43.85 -22.98
N LYS A 685 -8.24 43.37 -24.23
CA LYS A 685 -8.70 44.04 -25.45
C LYS A 685 -9.65 43.14 -26.23
N LYS A 686 -10.68 43.73 -26.86
CA LYS A 686 -11.59 42.96 -27.70
C LYS A 686 -10.94 42.66 -29.04
N LEU A 687 -11.34 41.55 -29.68
CA LEU A 687 -10.83 41.17 -30.99
C LEU A 687 -11.00 42.29 -32.03
N VAL A 688 -12.11 43.03 -31.97
CA VAL A 688 -12.38 44.21 -32.79
C VAL A 688 -11.28 45.27 -32.71
N ASP A 689 -10.57 45.41 -31.58
CA ASP A 689 -9.45 46.34 -31.46
C ASP A 689 -8.29 45.93 -32.39
N TYR A 690 -7.91 44.66 -32.35
CA TYR A 690 -6.86 44.09 -33.21
C TYR A 690 -7.26 44.10 -34.69
N VAL A 691 -8.54 43.86 -34.99
CA VAL A 691 -9.06 43.86 -36.36
C VAL A 691 -9.16 45.28 -36.93
N VAL A 692 -9.47 46.29 -36.12
CA VAL A 692 -9.41 47.70 -36.52
C VAL A 692 -7.98 48.12 -36.84
N GLU A 693 -7.00 47.65 -36.05
CA GLU A 693 -5.59 47.87 -36.40
C GLU A 693 -5.20 47.21 -37.72
N PHE A 694 -5.64 45.96 -37.94
CA PHE A 694 -5.43 45.26 -39.21
C PHE A 694 -6.07 46.02 -40.39
N ALA A 695 -7.31 46.50 -40.25
CA ALA A 695 -7.98 47.28 -41.29
C ALA A 695 -7.25 48.60 -41.60
N ARG A 696 -6.77 49.30 -40.57
CA ARG A 696 -5.98 50.55 -40.73
C ARG A 696 -4.62 50.29 -41.36
N GLY A 697 -3.95 49.20 -40.96
CA GLY A 697 -2.61 48.86 -41.44
C GLY A 697 -2.59 48.39 -42.91
N THR A 698 -3.70 47.85 -43.41
CA THR A 698 -3.76 47.29 -44.76
C THR A 698 -4.37 48.21 -45.81
N GLY A 699 -5.19 49.18 -45.40
CA GLY A 699 -5.93 50.05 -46.33
C GLY A 699 -7.04 49.33 -47.10
N ILE A 700 -7.33 48.06 -46.77
CA ILE A 700 -8.38 47.26 -47.41
C ILE A 700 -9.76 47.82 -47.00
N PRO A 701 -10.69 48.04 -47.94
CA PRO A 701 -12.03 48.50 -47.62
C PRO A 701 -12.76 47.48 -46.73
N VAL A 702 -13.42 47.96 -45.69
CA VAL A 702 -14.14 47.11 -44.71
C VAL A 702 -15.65 47.21 -44.89
N ILE A 703 -16.29 46.06 -45.06
CA ILE A 703 -17.73 45.87 -44.95
C ILE A 703 -18.03 45.28 -43.58
N ALA A 704 -18.91 45.94 -42.83
CA ALA A 704 -19.33 45.48 -41.52
C ALA A 704 -20.76 44.91 -41.58
N THR A 705 -21.02 43.82 -40.86
CA THR A 705 -22.40 43.44 -40.56
C THR A 705 -23.04 44.43 -39.58
N SER A 706 -24.37 44.51 -39.56
CA SER A 706 -25.13 45.55 -38.84
C SER A 706 -24.73 45.72 -37.37
N ASN A 707 -24.40 44.63 -36.68
CA ASN A 707 -24.03 44.66 -35.26
C ASN A 707 -22.58 45.13 -35.02
N VAL A 708 -21.69 44.99 -36.01
CA VAL A 708 -20.27 45.34 -35.90
C VAL A 708 -20.05 46.83 -36.18
N ALA A 709 -20.86 47.43 -37.05
CA ALA A 709 -20.69 48.82 -37.48
C ALA A 709 -20.66 49.83 -36.33
N ALA A 710 -21.53 49.66 -35.32
CA ALA A 710 -21.55 50.52 -34.14
C ALA A 710 -20.24 50.43 -33.34
N GLU A 711 -19.65 49.24 -33.25
CA GLU A 711 -18.45 48.97 -32.47
C GLU A 711 -17.17 49.49 -33.18
N LEU A 712 -17.16 49.51 -34.52
CA LEU A 712 -16.13 50.14 -35.33
C LEU A 712 -16.15 51.67 -35.20
N LEU A 713 -17.34 52.27 -35.23
CA LEU A 713 -17.50 53.73 -35.10
C LEU A 713 -17.00 54.24 -33.73
N LYS A 714 -17.26 53.50 -32.64
CA LYS A 714 -16.70 53.81 -31.31
C LYS A 714 -15.18 53.86 -31.29
N ARG A 715 -14.51 53.10 -32.17
CA ARG A 715 -13.05 53.05 -32.31
C ARG A 715 -12.51 54.03 -33.36
N GLY A 716 -13.36 54.91 -33.89
CA GLY A 716 -13.00 55.88 -34.91
C GLY A 716 -12.64 55.24 -36.26
N TYR A 717 -13.28 54.12 -36.60
CA TYR A 717 -13.14 53.49 -37.92
C TYR A 717 -14.51 53.46 -38.61
N LYS A 718 -14.62 54.07 -39.79
CA LYS A 718 -15.86 54.10 -40.57
C LYS A 718 -15.80 53.02 -41.66
N PRO A 719 -16.63 51.96 -41.60
CA PRO A 719 -16.68 50.97 -42.66
C PRO A 719 -17.20 51.60 -43.97
N VAL A 720 -16.78 51.06 -45.11
CA VAL A 720 -17.19 51.57 -46.43
C VAL A 720 -18.64 51.23 -46.76
N ALA A 721 -19.17 50.15 -46.17
CA ALA A 721 -20.57 49.79 -46.23
C ALA A 721 -20.98 48.99 -44.99
N VAL A 722 -22.28 49.02 -44.71
CA VAL A 722 -22.92 48.18 -43.69
C VAL A 722 -24.02 47.39 -44.38
N MET A 723 -23.92 46.07 -44.39
CA MET A 723 -24.90 45.19 -45.04
C MET A 723 -24.91 43.80 -44.41
N SER A 724 -25.97 43.04 -44.66
CA SER A 724 -26.04 41.64 -44.22
C SER A 724 -25.14 40.73 -45.06
N LEU A 725 -24.75 39.58 -44.51
CA LEU A 725 -23.98 38.58 -45.26
C LEU A 725 -24.74 38.04 -46.47
N MET A 726 -26.06 37.92 -46.36
CA MET A 726 -26.91 37.48 -47.47
C MET A 726 -26.94 38.52 -48.61
N GLU A 727 -27.06 39.80 -48.26
CA GLU A 727 -26.99 40.89 -49.23
C GLU A 727 -25.60 40.95 -49.90
N LEU A 728 -24.52 40.85 -49.11
CA LEU A 728 -23.16 40.83 -49.63
C LEU A 728 -22.93 39.65 -50.58
N GLY A 729 -23.39 38.45 -50.19
CA GLY A 729 -23.30 37.25 -51.02
C GLY A 729 -24.00 37.44 -52.37
N SER A 730 -25.22 37.98 -52.36
CA SER A 730 -26.00 38.29 -53.58
C SER A 730 -25.26 39.27 -54.50
N ARG A 731 -24.68 40.33 -53.93
CA ARG A 731 -23.90 41.32 -54.72
C ARG A 731 -22.61 40.74 -55.30
N LEU A 732 -21.89 39.92 -54.53
CA LEU A 732 -20.62 39.32 -54.97
C LEU A 732 -20.79 38.27 -56.07
N VAL A 733 -21.96 37.65 -56.20
CA VAL A 733 -22.26 36.71 -57.30
C VAL A 733 -22.82 37.40 -58.55
N ASP A 734 -23.27 38.65 -58.42
CA ASP A 734 -23.75 39.46 -59.54
C ASP A 734 -22.58 39.93 -60.41
N ARG A 735 -22.59 39.51 -61.67
CA ARG A 735 -21.52 39.82 -62.65
C ARG A 735 -21.54 41.27 -63.11
N GLU A 736 -22.67 41.95 -62.96
CA GLU A 736 -22.84 43.36 -63.31
C GLU A 736 -22.45 44.28 -62.14
N TRP A 737 -22.11 43.74 -60.96
CA TRP A 737 -21.77 44.56 -59.81
C TRP A 737 -20.34 45.10 -59.87
N GLU A 738 -20.21 46.42 -60.03
CA GLU A 738 -18.93 47.14 -60.11
C GLU A 738 -18.28 47.45 -58.74
N GLY A 739 -18.66 46.73 -57.68
CA GLY A 739 -18.18 46.96 -56.32
C GLY A 739 -18.80 48.19 -55.64
N LEU A 740 -18.37 48.52 -54.42
CA LEU A 740 -18.98 49.60 -53.62
C LEU A 740 -18.64 51.02 -54.09
N ASP A 741 -17.54 51.18 -54.80
CA ASP A 741 -17.00 52.46 -55.31
C ASP A 741 -17.17 52.61 -56.83
N GLY A 742 -17.83 51.67 -57.51
CA GLY A 742 -18.07 51.68 -58.96
C GLY A 742 -16.81 51.48 -59.81
N LYS A 743 -15.76 50.86 -59.26
CA LYS A 743 -14.46 50.68 -59.94
C LYS A 743 -14.15 49.23 -60.33
N GLY A 744 -15.17 48.38 -60.41
CA GLY A 744 -15.09 46.97 -60.83
C GLY A 744 -15.21 45.97 -59.68
N ALA A 745 -15.40 44.69 -60.02
CA ALA A 745 -15.59 43.61 -59.05
C ALA A 745 -14.36 43.40 -58.13
N TYR A 746 -14.60 42.90 -56.92
CA TYR A 746 -13.54 42.47 -56.00
C TYR A 746 -12.93 41.15 -56.47
N ASP A 747 -11.62 40.98 -56.32
CA ASP A 747 -10.92 39.72 -56.66
C ASP A 747 -10.68 38.84 -55.43
N MET A 748 -10.79 39.40 -54.22
CA MET A 748 -10.61 38.70 -52.96
C MET A 748 -11.55 39.20 -51.86
N VAL A 749 -12.10 38.27 -51.07
CA VAL A 749 -12.91 38.58 -49.88
C VAL A 749 -12.30 37.87 -48.68
N ILE A 750 -11.98 38.64 -47.65
CA ILE A 750 -11.41 38.16 -46.38
C ILE A 750 -12.51 38.23 -45.32
N PHE A 751 -12.79 37.10 -44.67
CA PHE A 751 -13.78 36.99 -43.61
C PHE A 751 -13.09 36.88 -42.25
N ILE A 752 -13.49 37.74 -41.31
CA ILE A 752 -13.05 37.71 -39.91
C ILE A 752 -14.25 37.89 -38.99
N GLY A 753 -14.36 37.03 -37.99
CA GLY A 753 -15.39 37.05 -36.96
C GLY A 753 -16.76 36.59 -37.46
N ILE A 754 -16.83 35.69 -38.43
CA ILE A 754 -18.12 35.20 -38.95
C ILE A 754 -18.48 33.89 -38.23
N PRO A 755 -19.72 33.74 -37.69
CA PRO A 755 -20.18 32.46 -37.17
C PRO A 755 -20.07 31.36 -38.23
N TYR A 756 -19.51 30.20 -37.87
CA TYR A 756 -19.13 29.15 -38.82
C TYR A 756 -20.27 28.74 -39.78
N GLY A 757 -21.49 28.55 -39.29
CA GLY A 757 -22.64 28.19 -40.14
C GLY A 757 -22.90 29.22 -41.25
N MET A 758 -22.88 30.51 -40.91
CA MET A 758 -23.07 31.60 -41.87
C MET A 758 -21.88 31.71 -42.84
N ALA A 759 -20.66 31.56 -42.32
CA ALA A 759 -19.44 31.55 -43.14
C ALA A 759 -19.45 30.39 -44.15
N TYR A 760 -19.92 29.23 -43.73
CA TYR A 760 -20.04 28.04 -44.57
C TYR A 760 -21.04 28.27 -45.71
N GLU A 761 -22.24 28.77 -45.41
CA GLU A 761 -23.28 29.03 -46.41
C GLU A 761 -22.84 30.08 -47.45
N ILE A 762 -22.33 31.23 -47.00
CA ILE A 762 -21.92 32.29 -47.93
C ILE A 762 -20.72 31.85 -48.79
N MET A 763 -19.71 31.20 -48.20
CA MET A 763 -18.54 30.75 -48.98
C MET A 763 -18.91 29.61 -49.94
N SER A 764 -19.87 28.75 -49.58
CA SER A 764 -20.40 27.72 -50.48
C SER A 764 -21.08 28.34 -51.71
N ALA A 765 -21.90 29.38 -51.50
CA ALA A 765 -22.53 30.13 -52.58
C ALA A 765 -21.49 30.83 -53.46
N LEU A 766 -20.52 31.53 -52.87
CA LEU A 766 -19.45 32.21 -53.60
C LEU A 766 -18.58 31.23 -54.39
N LYS A 767 -18.24 30.07 -53.82
CA LYS A 767 -17.47 29.02 -54.51
C LYS A 767 -18.20 28.49 -55.75
N SER A 768 -19.53 28.43 -55.69
CA SER A 768 -20.36 27.90 -56.78
C SER A 768 -20.60 28.94 -57.89
N PHE A 769 -20.89 30.18 -57.51
CA PHE A 769 -21.41 31.20 -58.42
C PHE A 769 -20.41 32.33 -58.75
N ALA A 770 -19.36 32.53 -57.93
CA ALA A 770 -18.31 33.53 -58.12
C ALA A 770 -16.92 32.86 -58.22
N GLN A 771 -16.73 31.97 -59.19
CA GLN A 771 -15.55 31.09 -59.29
C GLN A 771 -14.19 31.81 -59.40
N ASN A 772 -14.19 33.07 -59.87
CA ASN A 772 -12.98 33.89 -59.99
C ASN A 772 -12.62 34.61 -58.68
N LEU A 773 -13.52 34.61 -57.69
CA LEU A 773 -13.34 35.28 -56.40
C LEU A 773 -12.51 34.42 -55.44
N ILE A 774 -11.47 35.00 -54.84
CA ILE A 774 -10.68 34.32 -53.80
C ILE A 774 -11.30 34.56 -52.43
N THR A 775 -11.87 33.52 -51.82
CA THR A 775 -12.40 33.59 -50.45
C THR A 775 -11.34 33.16 -49.43
N ILE A 776 -11.10 34.00 -48.42
CA ILE A 776 -10.19 33.73 -47.31
C ILE A 776 -10.97 33.72 -46.00
N ASN A 777 -10.91 32.61 -45.28
CA ASN A 777 -11.44 32.47 -43.93
C ASN A 777 -10.33 32.65 -42.90
N LEU A 778 -10.32 33.79 -42.22
CA LEU A 778 -9.40 34.09 -41.13
C LEU A 778 -10.08 33.96 -39.76
N ASP A 779 -11.12 33.12 -39.65
CA ASP A 779 -11.73 32.73 -38.38
C ASP A 779 -10.94 31.60 -37.70
N ASN A 780 -11.12 31.43 -36.38
CA ASN A 780 -10.44 30.38 -35.60
C ASN A 780 -10.92 28.94 -35.90
N VAL A 781 -11.85 28.79 -36.83
CA VAL A 781 -12.42 27.51 -37.29
C VAL A 781 -12.15 27.35 -38.77
N TYR A 782 -11.59 26.20 -39.16
CA TYR A 782 -11.31 25.86 -40.55
C TYR A 782 -12.59 25.73 -41.37
N ASN A 783 -12.68 26.46 -42.49
CA ASN A 783 -13.81 26.39 -43.41
C ASN A 783 -13.41 25.76 -44.75
N PRO A 784 -13.96 24.58 -45.10
CA PRO A 784 -13.61 23.87 -46.34
C PRO A 784 -14.19 24.51 -47.62
N GLN A 785 -15.13 25.45 -47.50
CA GLN A 785 -15.73 26.16 -48.63
C GLN A 785 -14.93 27.41 -49.03
N ALA A 786 -13.98 27.84 -48.20
CA ALA A 786 -13.05 28.89 -48.57
C ALA A 786 -12.04 28.40 -49.61
N LYS A 787 -11.39 29.33 -50.32
CA LYS A 787 -10.18 29.01 -51.10
C LYS A 787 -8.96 28.84 -50.20
N TRP A 788 -8.87 29.66 -49.15
CA TRP A 788 -7.88 29.55 -48.09
C TRP A 788 -8.52 29.70 -46.71
N SER A 789 -8.11 28.90 -45.73
CA SER A 789 -8.62 28.99 -44.36
C SER A 789 -7.51 28.79 -43.33
N LEU A 790 -7.60 29.50 -42.20
CA LEU A 790 -6.86 29.12 -41.00
C LEU A 790 -7.24 27.69 -40.56
N PRO A 791 -6.32 26.93 -39.95
CA PRO A 791 -6.67 25.68 -39.27
C PRO A 791 -7.52 25.97 -38.03
N ASN A 792 -8.10 24.92 -37.45
CA ASN A 792 -8.74 25.04 -36.14
C ASN A 792 -7.68 25.43 -35.09
N VAL A 793 -7.83 26.60 -34.49
CA VAL A 793 -6.88 27.18 -33.53
C VAL A 793 -7.60 27.72 -32.31
N SER A 794 -6.93 27.77 -31.17
CA SER A 794 -7.46 28.42 -29.96
C SER A 794 -7.67 29.93 -30.19
N VAL A 795 -8.49 30.58 -29.36
CA VAL A 795 -8.68 32.04 -29.42
C VAL A 795 -7.35 32.78 -29.27
N LYS A 796 -6.47 32.29 -28.38
CA LYS A 796 -5.10 32.81 -28.20
C LYS A 796 -4.29 32.75 -29.49
N GLU A 797 -4.24 31.58 -30.12
CA GLU A 797 -3.50 31.37 -31.38
C GLU A 797 -4.11 32.16 -32.53
N TRP A 798 -5.43 32.30 -32.56
CA TRP A 798 -6.14 33.12 -33.54
C TRP A 798 -5.77 34.60 -33.42
N VAL A 799 -5.88 35.17 -32.22
CA VAL A 799 -5.50 36.57 -31.95
C VAL A 799 -4.02 36.79 -32.28
N ASN A 800 -3.14 35.87 -31.86
CA ASN A 800 -1.71 35.91 -32.20
C ASN A 800 -1.45 35.87 -33.71
N CYS A 801 -2.24 35.09 -34.46
CA CYS A 801 -2.15 35.06 -35.92
C CYS A 801 -2.56 36.40 -36.53
N ILE A 802 -3.71 36.96 -36.15
CA ILE A 802 -4.17 38.28 -36.62
C ILE A 802 -3.16 39.39 -36.28
N MET A 803 -2.61 39.37 -35.07
CA MET A 803 -1.54 40.28 -34.65
C MET A 803 -0.26 40.09 -35.46
N GLY A 804 0.14 38.84 -35.71
CA GLY A 804 1.30 38.51 -36.53
C GLY A 804 1.13 39.00 -37.97
N ILE A 805 -0.07 38.89 -38.54
CA ILE A 805 -0.40 39.44 -39.86
C ILE A 805 -0.27 40.97 -39.84
N ASN A 806 -0.82 41.63 -38.82
CA ASN A 806 -0.73 43.09 -38.66
C ASN A 806 0.72 43.58 -38.52
N SER A 807 1.54 42.91 -37.70
CA SER A 807 2.96 43.26 -37.52
C SER A 807 3.73 43.17 -38.83
N LYS A 808 3.54 42.07 -39.58
CA LYS A 808 4.24 41.82 -40.84
C LYS A 808 3.80 42.77 -41.95
N LEU A 809 2.53 43.14 -41.99
CA LEU A 809 2.04 44.15 -42.94
C LEU A 809 2.60 45.55 -42.64
N LYS A 810 2.82 45.88 -41.36
CA LYS A 810 3.52 47.11 -40.96
C LYS A 810 5.01 47.09 -41.32
N GLU A 811 5.70 45.95 -41.16
CA GLU A 811 7.13 45.79 -41.49
C GLU A 811 7.43 45.94 -42.99
N ILE A 812 6.50 45.52 -43.86
CA ILE A 812 6.69 45.53 -45.32
C ILE A 812 6.47 46.93 -45.93
N GLY A 813 5.91 47.88 -45.17
CA GLY A 813 5.88 49.29 -45.55
C GLY A 813 5.26 49.58 -46.91
N GLN A 814 4.06 49.06 -47.24
CA GLN A 814 3.25 49.61 -48.32
C GLN A 814 1.78 49.15 -48.26
N ASN A 815 0.90 50.12 -48.59
CA ASN A 815 -0.48 49.91 -49.00
C ASN A 815 -0.57 48.78 -50.04
N VAL A 816 -1.55 47.88 -49.88
CA VAL A 816 -1.94 46.95 -50.95
C VAL A 816 -2.18 47.78 -52.22
N ASN A 817 -1.61 47.33 -53.33
CA ASN A 817 -1.36 48.10 -54.55
C ASN A 817 -2.66 48.59 -55.23
N VAL A 818 -3.22 49.72 -54.76
CA VAL A 818 -4.23 50.50 -55.49
C VAL A 818 -3.47 51.60 -56.24
N GLN A 819 -2.79 51.23 -57.33
CA GLN A 819 -2.01 52.20 -58.10
C GLN A 819 -2.91 53.17 -58.87
N ARG A 820 -2.73 54.46 -58.57
CA ARG A 820 -2.94 55.57 -59.50
C ARG A 820 -2.09 55.33 -60.75
N HIS A 821 -2.68 55.34 -61.94
CA HIS A 821 -2.00 55.82 -63.15
C HIS A 821 -3.00 56.47 -64.11
N THR A 822 -2.79 57.77 -64.31
CA THR A 822 -3.24 58.57 -65.45
C THR A 822 -2.38 58.24 -66.67
N CYS A 823 -2.97 57.70 -67.73
CA CYS A 823 -3.09 58.28 -69.07
C CYS A 823 -3.81 57.29 -69.98
#